data_AF-A0AAU8JKX9-F1
#
_entry.id   AF-A0AAU8JKX9-F1
#
_cell.length_a   1.000
_cell.length_b   1.000
_cell.length_c   1.000
_cell.angle_alpha   90.00
_cell.angle_beta   90.00
_cell.angle_gamma   90.00
#
_symmetry.space_group_name_H-M   'P 1'
#
loop_
_entity.id
_entity.type
_entity.pdbx_description
1 polymer ?
#
loop_
_entity_poly.entity_id
_entity_poly.type
_entity_poly.pdbx_seq_one_letter_code
_entity_poly.pdbx_strand_id
1 'polypeptide(L)'
;MPSHSRSKKKNTDPVFVPQIQTQLQSSSWVQSAETMNPDLEVPELQMEPEPREGFGQGFGHRLGNISISAPATPPESPGLPTIQMKGDAPNIQCKLTPEQVKHANRIRKARGLPLLPVEQAGKLNNIEEAIGHSTANQPPANQPPANQPPANQSVANQPVASQSVASQPTEEQNIPENQQSPEILLNNGKLSLQELKDFLQSTTLGAIASLNPQSETIRNILKYPLGQSWHTAKHELAEGDEKAKALMRKIWEFRKWHHRNILERAKTRVNQLTTDENGLKNWSAAGSETLTSDIDVNLKGTETELAVKIFNEEFKKDGWDYESGVVYDVNVYALDFMHTFGGVEVDGHQLTQKEGKRQNQIQGGFKESILSQQDKEQQDEWSLVKVRLYISNPVQWEEYAEAAGLSKKKKESIEAKYQNYVKEISEEMSKQANISVDAAEQSEDDMASGITGLNSTAEKLIHQQLGGKSSSGEVLAENLLMGSSNRVYERKLQEVSQLRKELKDAIARYNNMVEQGDNGGTAFGGVTGLEMLNGYIEVKLKALRKLVSESALFSNEAYVTDAAVYHAVVGLQGGNAIEQSKAESMQAVTENMGDALKEISRHNDTLGEAAFKSAKYIWRMADAAKNMGFSTISGVNDLYEVGYSIANEIKGQGNVDEKQASEAKMNTIGITTGSQLVAKVLTVGTAVRRQYTQLTKEQQTSLSQPTPSGKKTKNTN
;
A
#
# COMPACT_ATOMS: atom_id res chain seq x y z
N MET A 1 -15.72 34.93 78.12
CA MET A 1 -15.41 33.94 77.07
C MET A 1 -16.45 34.06 75.97
N PRO A 2 -16.05 34.16 74.70
CA PRO A 2 -16.78 34.95 73.72
C PRO A 2 -17.60 34.15 72.72
N SER A 3 -18.59 34.84 72.20
CA SER A 3 -19.62 34.46 71.23
C SER A 3 -19.23 34.72 69.77
N HIS A 4 -19.82 33.93 68.89
CA HIS A 4 -19.75 33.99 67.43
C HIS A 4 -20.24 35.31 66.80
N SER A 5 -19.59 35.74 65.72
CA SER A 5 -20.26 36.47 64.62
C SER A 5 -19.53 36.36 63.27
N ARG A 6 -20.33 36.17 62.23
CA ARG A 6 -20.08 36.05 60.77
C ARG A 6 -19.10 37.06 60.12
N SER A 7 -18.37 36.62 59.07
CA SER A 7 -18.08 37.41 57.85
C SER A 7 -17.82 36.45 56.66
N LYS A 8 -18.67 36.45 55.62
CA LYS A 8 -18.63 37.16 54.33
C LYS A 8 -17.41 36.88 53.44
N LYS A 9 -17.67 36.09 52.38
CA LYS A 9 -16.89 35.91 51.16
C LYS A 9 -16.61 37.25 50.47
N LYS A 10 -15.38 37.46 49.99
CA LYS A 10 -15.02 38.46 48.96
C LYS A 10 -14.22 37.78 47.85
N ASN A 11 -14.68 37.99 46.63
CA ASN A 11 -13.96 37.81 45.37
C ASN A 11 -12.72 38.71 45.35
N THR A 12 -11.64 38.21 44.76
CA THR A 12 -10.57 39.02 44.18
C THR A 12 -10.17 38.43 42.83
N ASP A 13 -10.12 39.31 41.84
CA ASP A 13 -9.95 39.09 40.41
C ASP A 13 -8.57 38.52 40.02
N PRO A 14 -8.45 37.84 38.87
CA PRO A 14 -7.17 37.54 38.25
C PRO A 14 -6.64 38.69 37.38
N VAL A 15 -5.31 38.78 37.39
CA VAL A 15 -4.45 39.80 36.79
C VAL A 15 -4.50 39.80 35.24
N PHE A 16 -4.51 41.01 34.71
CA PHE A 16 -4.59 41.42 33.30
C PHE A 16 -3.28 41.11 32.54
N VAL A 17 -3.37 40.53 31.34
CA VAL A 17 -2.29 40.43 30.35
C VAL A 17 -2.81 41.05 29.03
N PRO A 18 -2.11 42.03 28.42
CA PRO A 18 -2.67 42.81 27.31
C PRO A 18 -2.65 42.05 25.98
N GLN A 19 -3.80 42.00 25.32
CA GLN A 19 -3.97 41.59 23.92
C GLN A 19 -3.47 42.70 22.99
N ILE A 20 -2.53 42.37 22.10
CA ILE A 20 -2.17 43.19 20.94
C ILE A 20 -3.18 42.87 19.84
N GLN A 21 -3.98 43.87 19.52
CA GLN A 21 -5.04 43.86 18.51
C GLN A 21 -4.44 44.40 17.20
N THR A 22 -4.22 43.54 16.20
CA THR A 22 -3.84 43.98 14.85
C THR A 22 -5.10 44.07 13.99
N GLN A 23 -5.47 45.31 13.65
CA GLN A 23 -6.51 45.64 12.68
C GLN A 23 -6.05 45.21 11.27
N LEU A 24 -6.80 44.31 10.63
CA LEU A 24 -6.73 44.13 9.18
C LEU A 24 -7.92 44.85 8.55
N GLN A 25 -7.59 45.93 7.84
CA GLN A 25 -8.53 46.72 7.06
C GLN A 25 -9.02 45.90 5.88
N SER A 26 -10.34 45.87 5.73
CA SER A 26 -11.05 45.44 4.53
C SER A 26 -10.80 46.44 3.40
N SER A 27 -10.27 45.98 2.26
CA SER A 27 -10.35 46.71 0.99
C SER A 27 -11.03 45.85 -0.06
N SER A 28 -12.18 46.36 -0.50
CA SER A 28 -13.01 45.90 -1.60
C SER A 28 -12.30 46.08 -2.93
N TRP A 29 -12.20 45.02 -3.75
CA TRP A 29 -12.09 45.15 -5.20
C TRP A 29 -12.95 44.07 -5.87
N VAL A 30 -14.03 44.55 -6.48
CA VAL A 30 -14.87 43.87 -7.46
C VAL A 30 -14.60 44.57 -8.81
N GLN A 31 -14.64 43.78 -9.89
CA GLN A 31 -14.57 44.14 -11.33
C GLN A 31 -13.18 44.37 -11.94
N SER A 32 -12.71 43.37 -12.71
CA SER A 32 -12.70 43.39 -14.19
C SER A 32 -11.62 42.44 -14.73
N ALA A 33 -12.01 41.48 -15.58
CA ALA A 33 -11.32 41.10 -16.83
C ALA A 33 -11.85 39.74 -17.33
N GLU A 34 -12.88 39.82 -18.18
CA GLU A 34 -13.08 38.86 -19.27
C GLU A 34 -11.94 39.02 -20.30
N THR A 35 -11.79 38.00 -21.15
CA THR A 35 -10.85 37.81 -22.29
C THR A 35 -9.54 37.10 -21.97
N MET A 36 -9.57 35.75 -22.06
CA MET A 36 -8.39 34.95 -22.38
C MET A 36 -8.48 34.48 -23.83
N ASN A 37 -7.45 34.86 -24.57
CA ASN A 37 -7.16 34.59 -25.97
C ASN A 37 -6.70 33.12 -26.14
N PRO A 38 -7.27 32.32 -27.06
CA PRO A 38 -6.90 30.93 -27.26
C PRO A 38 -5.84 30.80 -28.37
N ASP A 39 -4.64 31.35 -28.18
CA ASP A 39 -3.52 31.13 -29.12
C ASP A 39 -2.19 31.31 -28.38
N LEU A 40 -1.66 30.22 -27.82
CA LEU A 40 -0.27 30.11 -27.40
C LEU A 40 0.23 28.72 -27.80
N GLU A 41 0.81 28.67 -29.00
CA GLU A 41 1.59 27.54 -29.50
C GLU A 41 2.75 27.27 -28.54
N VAL A 42 2.83 26.04 -28.02
CA VAL A 42 3.97 25.54 -27.26
C VAL A 42 4.97 24.99 -28.28
N PRO A 43 6.25 25.42 -28.30
CA PRO A 43 7.23 24.88 -29.23
C PRO A 43 7.63 23.46 -28.83
N GLU A 44 7.55 22.57 -29.81
CA GLU A 44 7.99 21.18 -29.77
C GLU A 44 9.52 21.12 -29.64
N LEU A 45 10.03 20.88 -28.42
CA LEU A 45 11.45 20.60 -28.19
C LEU A 45 11.71 19.11 -28.35
N GLN A 46 12.19 18.74 -29.53
CA GLN A 46 12.87 17.46 -29.77
C GLN A 46 14.20 17.45 -29.00
N MET A 47 14.32 16.55 -28.02
CA MET A 47 15.62 16.20 -27.43
C MET A 47 16.06 14.84 -27.95
N GLU A 48 17.12 14.83 -28.74
CA GLU A 48 17.88 13.61 -29.07
C GLU A 48 18.66 13.11 -27.84
N PRO A 49 18.90 11.78 -27.73
CA PRO A 49 19.56 11.20 -26.58
C PRO A 49 21.09 11.33 -26.69
N GLU A 50 21.71 12.08 -25.77
CA GLU A 50 23.16 12.03 -25.58
C GLU A 50 23.62 10.79 -24.78
N PRO A 51 24.83 10.28 -25.05
CA PRO A 51 25.30 9.00 -24.56
C PRO A 51 25.85 9.09 -23.13
N ARG A 52 25.60 8.04 -22.34
CA ARG A 52 26.18 7.87 -21.01
C ARG A 52 27.68 7.57 -21.11
N GLU A 53 28.51 8.58 -20.89
CA GLU A 53 29.93 8.39 -20.62
C GLU A 53 30.16 7.69 -19.28
N GLY A 54 31.03 6.68 -19.32
CA GLY A 54 31.39 5.83 -18.21
C GLY A 54 32.49 6.42 -17.34
N PHE A 55 32.47 6.04 -16.07
CA PHE A 55 33.64 6.11 -15.20
C PHE A 55 34.22 4.70 -15.07
N GLY A 56 35.30 4.45 -15.80
CA GLY A 56 36.22 3.36 -15.54
C GLY A 56 37.53 3.89 -14.98
N GLN A 57 38.04 3.20 -13.96
CA GLN A 57 39.44 2.80 -13.74
C GLN A 57 39.95 3.04 -12.31
N GLY A 58 40.64 2.00 -11.82
CA GLY A 58 41.61 2.10 -10.73
C GLY A 58 41.32 1.16 -9.58
N PHE A 59 41.82 -0.07 -9.64
CA PHE A 59 42.87 -0.60 -8.73
C PHE A 59 42.93 -2.12 -8.83
N GLY A 60 44.05 -2.62 -9.34
CA GLY A 60 44.43 -4.02 -9.24
C GLY A 60 45.27 -4.25 -7.98
N HIS A 61 45.11 -5.43 -7.35
CA HIS A 61 46.19 -6.40 -7.16
C HIS A 61 45.74 -7.61 -6.31
N ARG A 62 46.21 -8.78 -6.75
CA ARG A 62 46.68 -9.94 -5.97
C ARG A 62 45.75 -10.61 -4.96
N LEU A 63 45.24 -11.79 -5.32
CA LEU A 63 45.12 -12.98 -4.47
C LEU A 63 45.43 -14.19 -5.39
N GLY A 64 46.32 -15.14 -5.09
CA GLY A 64 46.69 -15.69 -3.79
C GLY A 64 45.96 -17.03 -3.62
N ASN A 65 46.51 -18.09 -4.20
CA ASN A 65 46.00 -19.47 -4.10
C ASN A 65 45.82 -19.89 -2.63
N ILE A 66 44.61 -20.28 -2.24
CA ILE A 66 44.38 -21.08 -1.05
C ILE A 66 43.41 -22.22 -1.41
N SER A 67 43.95 -23.43 -1.36
CA SER A 67 43.27 -24.71 -1.43
C SER A 67 42.62 -25.00 -0.08
N ILE A 68 41.35 -25.39 -0.03
CA ILE A 68 40.72 -25.91 1.19
C ILE A 68 40.02 -27.24 0.87
N SER A 69 40.55 -28.26 1.53
CA SER A 69 40.12 -29.64 1.61
C SER A 69 38.84 -29.84 2.42
N ALA A 70 38.00 -30.76 1.96
CA ALA A 70 36.85 -31.31 2.69
C ALA A 70 37.27 -32.21 3.86
N PRO A 71 36.42 -32.30 4.91
CA PRO A 71 36.21 -33.58 5.60
C PRO A 71 34.70 -33.84 5.80
N ALA A 72 34.18 -34.99 5.35
CA ALA A 72 34.12 -36.28 6.05
C ALA A 72 32.82 -36.47 6.83
N THR A 73 32.03 -37.43 6.37
CA THR A 73 30.84 -38.02 6.99
C THR A 73 31.17 -38.77 8.28
N PRO A 74 30.23 -38.81 9.25
CA PRO A 74 30.14 -39.93 10.19
C PRO A 74 28.67 -40.42 10.35
N PRO A 75 28.36 -41.49 11.11
CA PRO A 75 27.92 -42.76 10.58
C PRO A 75 26.47 -43.14 10.97
N GLU A 76 26.00 -44.25 10.42
CA GLU A 76 24.69 -44.85 10.63
C GLU A 76 24.45 -45.48 12.03
N SER A 77 23.14 -45.57 12.34
CA SER A 77 22.41 -46.55 13.20
C SER A 77 22.20 -46.21 14.69
N PRO A 78 21.15 -46.73 15.39
CA PRO A 78 20.02 -47.59 14.93
C PRO A 78 18.60 -47.20 15.44
N GLY A 79 17.58 -47.65 14.68
CA GLY A 79 16.31 -48.28 15.11
C GLY A 79 15.44 -47.71 16.23
N LEU A 80 14.22 -47.26 15.88
CA LEU A 80 13.04 -47.21 16.76
C LEU A 80 11.75 -47.60 15.99
N PRO A 81 10.71 -48.10 16.66
CA PRO A 81 9.79 -49.11 16.13
C PRO A 81 8.60 -48.56 15.33
N THR A 82 8.16 -49.37 14.38
CA THR A 82 6.94 -49.23 13.58
C THR A 82 5.69 -49.36 14.46
N ILE A 83 4.85 -48.30 14.51
CA ILE A 83 3.49 -48.38 15.03
C ILE A 83 2.53 -48.50 13.84
N GLN A 84 1.87 -49.64 13.73
CA GLN A 84 0.72 -49.85 12.85
C GLN A 84 -0.48 -49.04 13.38
N MET A 85 -0.99 -48.09 12.60
CA MET A 85 -2.30 -47.50 12.86
C MET A 85 -3.38 -48.30 12.12
N LYS A 86 -4.18 -49.00 12.93
CA LYS A 86 -5.42 -49.67 12.55
C LYS A 86 -6.52 -48.60 12.48
N GLY A 87 -7.31 -48.62 11.41
CA GLY A 87 -8.35 -47.65 11.14
C GLY A 87 -9.51 -47.69 12.14
N ASP A 88 -10.10 -46.52 12.37
CA ASP A 88 -11.54 -46.28 12.46
C ASP A 88 -11.75 -44.75 12.38
N ALA A 89 -12.58 -44.29 11.44
CA ALA A 89 -12.88 -42.88 11.29
C ALA A 89 -13.68 -42.37 12.50
N PRO A 90 -13.32 -41.22 13.12
CA PRO A 90 -14.09 -40.69 14.24
C PRO A 90 -15.43 -40.15 13.71
N ASN A 91 -16.51 -40.78 14.15
CA ASN A 91 -17.88 -40.36 13.91
C ASN A 91 -18.17 -39.13 14.81
N ILE A 92 -18.04 -37.92 14.27
CA ILE A 92 -18.28 -36.68 15.01
C ILE A 92 -19.79 -36.42 15.06
N GLN A 93 -20.43 -36.80 16.16
CA GLN A 93 -21.80 -36.41 16.46
C GLN A 93 -21.82 -35.00 17.07
N CYS A 94 -22.22 -34.00 16.28
CA CYS A 94 -22.43 -32.65 16.79
C CYS A 94 -23.93 -32.43 17.07
N LYS A 95 -24.31 -32.35 18.35
CA LYS A 95 -25.67 -31.97 18.76
C LYS A 95 -25.82 -30.45 18.61
N LEU A 96 -26.68 -30.01 17.70
CA LEU A 96 -27.02 -28.59 17.58
C LEU A 96 -27.81 -28.14 18.80
N THR A 97 -27.37 -27.04 19.42
CA THR A 97 -28.11 -26.41 20.51
C THR A 97 -29.41 -25.78 19.99
N PRO A 98 -30.43 -25.56 20.85
CA PRO A 98 -31.67 -24.88 20.43
C PRO A 98 -31.43 -23.51 19.78
N GLU A 99 -30.40 -22.78 20.20
CA GLU A 99 -30.01 -21.49 19.61
C GLU A 99 -29.37 -21.66 18.22
N GLN A 100 -28.58 -22.72 18.01
CA GLN A 100 -28.06 -23.05 16.68
C GLN A 100 -29.18 -23.48 15.72
N VAL A 101 -30.22 -24.18 16.22
CA VAL A 101 -31.41 -24.51 15.42
C VAL A 101 -32.21 -23.25 15.07
N LYS A 102 -32.38 -22.31 16.00
CA LYS A 102 -33.00 -21.01 15.71
C LYS A 102 -32.19 -20.20 14.70
N HIS A 103 -30.87 -20.18 14.82
CA HIS A 103 -29.98 -19.51 13.86
C HIS A 103 -30.06 -20.16 12.48
N ALA A 104 -29.99 -21.49 12.39
CA ALA A 104 -30.17 -22.22 11.14
C ALA A 104 -31.55 -21.96 10.51
N ASN A 105 -32.61 -21.85 11.32
CA ASN A 105 -33.95 -21.52 10.84
C ASN A 105 -34.09 -20.09 10.33
N ARG A 106 -33.35 -19.13 10.89
CA ARG A 106 -33.27 -17.77 10.34
C ARG A 106 -32.67 -17.77 8.93
N ILE A 107 -31.56 -18.50 8.73
CA ILE A 107 -30.91 -18.66 7.42
C ILE A 107 -31.83 -19.39 6.43
N ARG A 108 -32.48 -20.48 6.86
CA ARG A 108 -33.41 -21.25 6.02
C ARG A 108 -34.62 -20.43 5.61
N LYS A 109 -35.18 -19.63 6.52
CA LYS A 109 -36.26 -18.69 6.21
C LYS A 109 -35.85 -17.65 5.16
N ALA A 110 -34.65 -17.07 5.29
CA ALA A 110 -34.12 -16.11 4.32
C ALA A 110 -33.90 -16.72 2.93
N ARG A 111 -33.71 -18.05 2.85
CA ARG A 111 -33.49 -18.80 1.61
C ARG A 111 -34.73 -19.55 1.10
N GLY A 112 -35.91 -19.32 1.70
CA GLY A 112 -37.14 -20.02 1.32
C GLY A 112 -37.14 -21.53 1.60
N LEU A 113 -36.28 -22.01 2.50
CA LEU A 113 -36.15 -23.42 2.85
C LEU A 113 -37.07 -23.79 4.03
N PRO A 114 -37.59 -25.05 4.10
CA PRO A 114 -38.44 -25.51 5.19
C PRO A 114 -37.73 -25.41 6.55
N LEU A 115 -38.40 -24.92 7.59
CA LEU A 115 -37.80 -24.75 8.92
C LEU A 115 -37.56 -26.11 9.61
N LEU A 116 -36.45 -26.21 10.34
CA LEU A 116 -36.13 -27.32 11.22
C LEU A 116 -37.05 -27.28 12.46
N PRO A 117 -37.68 -28.40 12.87
CA PRO A 117 -38.53 -28.42 14.04
C PRO A 117 -37.72 -28.17 15.32
N VAL A 118 -38.02 -27.09 16.04
CA VAL A 118 -37.33 -26.75 17.30
C VAL A 118 -37.55 -27.83 18.36
N GLU A 119 -38.70 -28.52 18.32
CA GLU A 119 -39.09 -29.57 19.28
C GLU A 119 -38.43 -30.94 19.04
N GLN A 120 -37.65 -31.11 17.96
CA GLN A 120 -36.95 -32.37 17.65
C GLN A 120 -35.45 -32.36 17.98
N ALA A 121 -34.88 -31.21 18.40
CA ALA A 121 -33.46 -31.07 18.73
C ALA A 121 -33.00 -31.97 19.90
N GLY A 122 -33.93 -32.51 20.70
CA GLY A 122 -33.65 -33.44 21.78
C GLY A 122 -33.75 -34.93 21.44
N LYS A 123 -34.20 -35.33 20.23
CA LYS A 123 -34.56 -36.74 19.94
C LYS A 123 -34.12 -37.30 18.58
N LEU A 124 -33.20 -36.66 17.87
CA LEU A 124 -32.64 -37.24 16.63
C LEU A 124 -31.38 -38.05 16.93
N ASN A 125 -31.57 -39.33 17.25
CA ASN A 125 -30.62 -40.39 16.92
C ASN A 125 -31.39 -41.40 16.07
N ASN A 126 -30.76 -41.82 14.97
CA ASN A 126 -31.18 -42.81 13.97
C ASN A 126 -31.98 -42.22 12.80
N ILE A 127 -31.32 -42.12 11.65
CA ILE A 127 -31.78 -42.65 10.34
C ILE A 127 -30.53 -42.79 9.46
N GLU A 128 -30.23 -44.03 9.08
CA GLU A 128 -29.33 -44.42 8.01
C GLU A 128 -30.04 -44.38 6.64
N GLU A 129 -29.23 -44.26 5.59
CA GLU A 129 -29.50 -44.58 4.17
C GLU A 129 -30.46 -43.71 3.34
N ALA A 130 -29.94 -43.19 2.20
CA ALA A 130 -30.09 -43.92 0.93
C ALA A 130 -29.18 -43.34 -0.16
N ILE A 131 -28.30 -44.21 -0.65
CA ILE A 131 -27.52 -44.08 -1.88
C ILE A 131 -28.50 -44.15 -3.07
N GLY A 132 -28.42 -43.18 -3.98
CA GLY A 132 -29.17 -43.18 -5.23
C GLY A 132 -28.25 -42.90 -6.41
N HIS A 133 -27.79 -43.97 -7.06
CA HIS A 133 -27.16 -43.94 -8.38
C HIS A 133 -28.09 -43.29 -9.41
N SER A 134 -27.53 -42.43 -10.27
CA SER A 134 -28.11 -42.11 -11.57
C SER A 134 -27.01 -42.05 -12.62
N THR A 135 -26.96 -43.10 -13.44
CA THR A 135 -26.27 -43.22 -14.73
C THR A 135 -27.07 -42.57 -15.85
N ALA A 136 -26.43 -41.73 -16.67
CA ALA A 136 -26.76 -41.48 -18.09
C ALA A 136 -25.71 -40.49 -18.65
N ASN A 137 -24.74 -40.93 -19.45
CA ASN A 137 -24.77 -41.14 -20.91
C ASN A 137 -23.97 -40.05 -21.64
N GLN A 138 -22.77 -40.43 -22.09
CA GLN A 138 -22.02 -39.77 -23.16
C GLN A 138 -22.67 -40.01 -24.53
N PRO A 139 -22.43 -39.12 -25.49
CA PRO A 139 -22.09 -39.55 -26.84
C PRO A 139 -20.82 -38.83 -27.39
N PRO A 140 -20.25 -39.32 -28.51
CA PRO A 140 -18.81 -39.56 -28.60
C PRO A 140 -18.02 -38.54 -29.42
N ALA A 141 -16.69 -38.63 -29.23
CA ALA A 141 -15.65 -38.03 -30.05
C ALA A 141 -15.75 -38.44 -31.53
N ASN A 142 -15.48 -37.50 -32.42
CA ASN A 142 -15.05 -37.78 -33.79
C ASN A 142 -13.88 -36.86 -34.15
N GLN A 143 -12.78 -37.49 -34.55
CA GLN A 143 -11.54 -36.90 -35.06
C GLN A 143 -11.59 -36.76 -36.60
N PRO A 144 -10.61 -36.08 -37.24
CA PRO A 144 -10.79 -35.26 -38.43
C PRO A 144 -10.38 -35.97 -39.74
N PRO A 145 -10.58 -35.33 -40.90
CA PRO A 145 -9.81 -35.64 -42.10
C PRO A 145 -8.75 -34.56 -42.41
N ALA A 146 -7.55 -35.06 -42.71
CA ALA A 146 -6.47 -34.35 -43.37
C ALA A 146 -6.51 -34.56 -44.90
N ASN A 147 -5.95 -33.60 -45.66
CA ASN A 147 -5.26 -33.67 -46.98
C ASN A 147 -5.62 -32.44 -47.83
N GLN A 148 -4.73 -31.45 -47.98
CA GLN A 148 -3.56 -31.35 -48.89
C GLN A 148 -3.87 -30.56 -50.20
N PRO A 149 -2.85 -29.96 -50.86
CA PRO A 149 -2.86 -28.56 -51.33
C PRO A 149 -3.03 -28.40 -52.86
N PRO A 150 -2.89 -27.16 -53.39
CA PRO A 150 -1.86 -27.02 -54.42
C PRO A 150 -1.03 -25.72 -54.40
N ALA A 151 0.25 -25.96 -54.72
CA ALA A 151 1.26 -25.20 -55.46
C ALA A 151 1.02 -23.77 -55.99
N ASN A 152 1.99 -22.91 -55.66
CA ASN A 152 2.85 -22.09 -56.54
C ASN A 152 2.36 -21.68 -57.94
N GLN A 153 2.37 -20.37 -58.20
CA GLN A 153 3.08 -19.81 -59.38
C GLN A 153 3.43 -18.33 -59.16
N SER A 154 4.71 -18.01 -59.38
CA SER A 154 5.26 -16.66 -59.51
C SER A 154 5.32 -16.28 -61.00
N VAL A 155 5.06 -15.01 -61.34
CA VAL A 155 5.68 -14.32 -62.50
C VAL A 155 5.77 -12.83 -62.20
N ALA A 156 6.88 -12.23 -62.61
CA ALA A 156 7.33 -10.87 -62.36
C ALA A 156 6.94 -9.85 -63.46
N ASN A 157 7.08 -8.57 -63.07
CA ASN A 157 7.51 -7.39 -63.85
C ASN A 157 6.62 -6.72 -64.92
N GLN A 158 6.11 -5.52 -64.54
CA GLN A 158 6.26 -4.17 -65.15
C GLN A 158 5.84 -3.88 -66.62
N PRO A 159 5.79 -2.60 -67.06
CA PRO A 159 4.97 -1.45 -66.63
C PRO A 159 4.21 -0.83 -67.84
N VAL A 160 3.57 0.36 -67.69
CA VAL A 160 3.49 1.48 -68.69
C VAL A 160 2.16 2.27 -68.63
N ALA A 161 2.35 3.59 -68.48
CA ALA A 161 1.61 4.78 -68.96
C ALA A 161 0.11 5.03 -68.68
N SER A 162 -0.11 6.12 -67.93
CA SER A 162 -0.80 7.36 -68.34
C SER A 162 -1.92 7.28 -69.38
N GLN A 163 -3.13 7.65 -68.96
CA GLN A 163 -4.02 8.52 -69.75
C GLN A 163 -5.05 9.22 -68.86
N SER A 164 -5.13 10.53 -69.01
CA SER A 164 -6.21 11.40 -68.58
C SER A 164 -7.47 11.15 -69.42
N VAL A 165 -8.65 11.49 -68.90
CA VAL A 165 -9.73 12.25 -69.57
C VAL A 165 -11.02 12.26 -68.72
N ALA A 166 -11.49 13.49 -68.47
CA ALA A 166 -12.86 14.00 -68.34
C ALA A 166 -13.89 13.35 -67.39
N SER A 167 -14.19 14.14 -66.35
CA SER A 167 -15.49 14.57 -65.85
C SER A 167 -16.76 14.10 -66.58
N GLN A 168 -17.64 13.40 -65.86
CA GLN A 168 -19.11 13.54 -65.90
C GLN A 168 -19.73 13.17 -64.53
N PRO A 169 -20.92 13.70 -64.20
CA PRO A 169 -21.35 13.94 -62.83
C PRO A 169 -22.06 12.73 -62.22
N THR A 170 -21.57 12.25 -61.09
CA THR A 170 -22.29 11.27 -60.25
C THR A 170 -23.09 12.02 -59.19
N GLU A 171 -24.40 11.94 -59.38
CA GLU A 171 -25.45 11.73 -58.37
C GLU A 171 -25.08 11.98 -56.91
N GLU A 172 -25.85 12.88 -56.29
CA GLU A 172 -26.06 12.98 -54.84
C GLU A 172 -26.38 11.61 -54.25
N GLN A 173 -25.34 10.90 -53.82
CA GLN A 173 -25.48 9.82 -52.86
C GLN A 173 -25.66 10.48 -51.49
N ASN A 174 -26.88 10.37 -50.97
CA ASN A 174 -27.19 10.48 -49.55
C ASN A 174 -26.11 9.75 -48.74
N ILE A 175 -25.19 10.52 -48.16
CA ILE A 175 -24.35 10.05 -47.07
C ILE A 175 -25.31 9.80 -45.91
N PRO A 176 -25.42 8.58 -45.36
CA PRO A 176 -26.26 8.36 -44.20
C PRO A 176 -25.76 9.24 -43.06
N GLU A 177 -26.67 10.03 -42.53
CA GLU A 177 -26.53 11.04 -41.47
C GLU A 177 -26.22 10.41 -40.10
N ASN A 178 -25.31 9.42 -40.05
CA ASN A 178 -24.95 8.72 -38.82
C ASN A 178 -23.45 8.38 -38.74
N GLN A 179 -22.61 9.33 -39.13
CA GLN A 179 -21.21 9.40 -38.72
C GLN A 179 -21.01 10.62 -37.81
N GLN A 180 -21.84 10.77 -36.78
CA GLN A 180 -21.44 11.63 -35.66
C GLN A 180 -20.15 11.02 -35.10
N SER A 181 -19.09 11.84 -35.01
CA SER A 181 -17.83 11.38 -34.44
C SER A 181 -18.11 10.79 -33.05
N PRO A 182 -17.46 9.67 -32.67
CA PRO A 182 -17.62 9.07 -31.34
C PRO A 182 -17.53 10.10 -30.19
N GLU A 183 -16.74 11.16 -30.40
CA GLU A 183 -16.60 12.28 -29.49
C GLU A 183 -17.90 13.08 -29.25
N ILE A 184 -18.81 13.21 -30.22
CA ILE A 184 -20.07 13.97 -30.06
C ILE A 184 -21.08 13.22 -29.18
N LEU A 185 -21.15 11.89 -29.30
CA LEU A 185 -21.98 11.03 -28.43
C LEU A 185 -21.46 10.99 -26.99
N LEU A 186 -20.14 11.08 -26.81
CA LEU A 186 -19.49 11.02 -25.51
C LEU A 186 -19.37 12.37 -24.78
N ASN A 187 -19.53 13.50 -25.50
CA ASN A 187 -19.38 14.85 -24.93
C ASN A 187 -20.69 15.51 -24.45
N ASN A 188 -21.87 14.97 -24.75
CA ASN A 188 -23.16 15.64 -24.49
C ASN A 188 -23.88 15.26 -23.18
N GLY A 189 -23.29 14.46 -22.29
CA GLY A 189 -23.96 14.17 -21.01
C GLY A 189 -23.32 13.06 -20.16
N LYS A 190 -23.86 12.90 -18.93
CA LYS A 190 -23.48 11.88 -17.96
C LYS A 190 -23.91 10.49 -18.45
N LEU A 191 -23.10 9.87 -19.30
CA LEU A 191 -23.31 8.49 -19.73
C LEU A 191 -23.37 7.54 -18.53
N SER A 192 -24.34 6.63 -18.55
CA SER A 192 -24.43 5.49 -17.64
C SER A 192 -23.48 4.39 -18.05
N LEU A 193 -23.17 3.48 -17.11
CA LEU A 193 -22.35 2.30 -17.40
C LEU A 193 -22.95 1.42 -18.50
N GLN A 194 -24.28 1.32 -18.59
CA GLN A 194 -24.93 0.56 -19.64
C GLN A 194 -24.73 1.20 -21.02
N GLU A 195 -24.86 2.52 -21.13
CA GLU A 195 -24.60 3.23 -22.39
C GLU A 195 -23.14 3.10 -22.82
N LEU A 196 -22.19 3.05 -21.87
CA LEU A 196 -20.80 2.74 -22.19
C LEU A 196 -20.65 1.32 -22.77
N LYS A 197 -21.34 0.33 -22.21
CA LYS A 197 -21.34 -1.05 -22.72
C LYS A 197 -21.94 -1.12 -24.13
N ASP A 198 -23.06 -0.43 -24.35
CA ASP A 198 -23.72 -0.37 -25.66
C ASP A 198 -22.84 0.35 -26.71
N PHE A 199 -22.11 1.40 -26.29
CA PHE A 199 -21.09 2.04 -27.12
C PHE A 199 -19.97 1.06 -27.51
N LEU A 200 -19.41 0.31 -26.55
CA LEU A 200 -18.36 -0.67 -26.83
C LEU A 200 -18.83 -1.76 -27.80
N GLN A 201 -20.09 -2.20 -27.68
CA GLN A 201 -20.68 -3.17 -28.59
C GLN A 201 -20.84 -2.60 -30.01
N SER A 202 -21.34 -1.37 -30.14
CA SER A 202 -21.65 -0.74 -31.43
C SER A 202 -20.44 -0.11 -32.14
N THR A 203 -19.39 0.24 -31.42
CA THR A 203 -18.19 0.90 -31.98
C THR A 203 -17.18 -0.09 -32.58
N THR A 204 -16.21 0.42 -33.32
CA THR A 204 -15.09 -0.39 -33.84
C THR A 204 -13.83 -0.21 -32.99
N LEU A 205 -12.96 -1.21 -33.00
CA LEU A 205 -11.66 -1.12 -32.31
C LEU A 205 -10.82 0.06 -32.82
N GLY A 206 -10.87 0.33 -34.14
CA GLY A 206 -10.18 1.47 -34.75
C GLY A 206 -10.70 2.81 -34.24
N ALA A 207 -12.02 2.94 -34.05
CA ALA A 207 -12.62 4.15 -33.51
C ALA A 207 -12.21 4.41 -32.05
N ILE A 208 -12.09 3.37 -31.22
CA ILE A 208 -11.55 3.48 -29.85
C ILE A 208 -10.06 3.87 -29.89
N ALA A 209 -9.28 3.23 -30.77
CA ALA A 209 -7.87 3.50 -30.92
C ALA A 209 -7.58 4.95 -31.38
N SER A 210 -8.48 5.56 -32.13
CA SER A 210 -8.39 6.97 -32.56
C SER A 210 -8.77 8.00 -31.50
N LEU A 211 -9.36 7.59 -30.36
CA LEU A 211 -9.70 8.54 -29.29
C LEU A 211 -8.45 9.26 -28.80
N ASN A 212 -8.52 10.59 -28.69
CA ASN A 212 -7.47 11.38 -28.08
C ASN A 212 -7.44 11.09 -26.57
N PRO A 213 -6.37 10.49 -26.03
CA PRO A 213 -6.29 10.16 -24.61
C PRO A 213 -6.30 11.40 -23.71
N GLN A 214 -6.01 12.60 -24.20
CA GLN A 214 -6.01 13.84 -23.42
C GLN A 214 -7.33 14.63 -23.52
N SER A 215 -8.34 14.06 -24.19
CA SER A 215 -9.62 14.74 -24.40
C SER A 215 -10.56 14.68 -23.20
N GLU A 216 -11.49 15.64 -23.13
CA GLU A 216 -12.58 15.65 -22.14
C GLU A 216 -13.46 14.40 -22.26
N THR A 217 -13.55 13.79 -23.45
CA THR A 217 -14.22 12.50 -23.68
C THR A 217 -13.71 11.41 -22.73
N ILE A 218 -12.39 11.20 -22.65
CA ILE A 218 -11.82 10.16 -21.79
C ILE A 218 -12.02 10.49 -20.31
N ARG A 219 -11.90 11.77 -19.96
CA ARG A 219 -12.21 12.26 -18.61
C ARG A 219 -13.66 11.96 -18.23
N ASN A 220 -14.61 12.27 -19.12
CA ASN A 220 -16.04 12.07 -18.90
C ASN A 220 -16.40 10.59 -18.75
N ILE A 221 -15.77 9.69 -19.53
CA ILE A 221 -15.94 8.25 -19.37
C ILE A 221 -15.49 7.81 -17.97
N LEU A 222 -14.32 8.25 -17.51
CA LEU A 222 -13.90 7.91 -16.16
C LEU A 222 -14.80 8.53 -15.10
N LYS A 223 -15.25 9.77 -15.32
CA LYS A 223 -16.01 10.53 -14.33
C LYS A 223 -17.45 10.04 -14.16
N TYR A 224 -18.14 9.68 -15.24
CA TYR A 224 -19.57 9.37 -15.18
C TYR A 224 -19.87 7.87 -15.23
N PRO A 225 -19.69 7.15 -16.37
CA PRO A 225 -20.07 5.74 -16.42
C PRO A 225 -19.19 4.85 -15.53
N LEU A 226 -17.93 5.23 -15.29
CA LEU A 226 -17.04 4.50 -14.36
C LEU A 226 -17.02 5.10 -12.94
N GLY A 227 -17.85 6.13 -12.70
CA GLY A 227 -18.11 6.67 -11.36
C GLY A 227 -16.89 7.22 -10.63
N GLN A 228 -15.88 7.76 -11.34
CA GLN A 228 -14.64 8.28 -10.74
C GLN A 228 -13.90 7.22 -9.89
N SER A 229 -13.98 5.94 -10.27
CA SER A 229 -13.33 4.85 -9.55
C SER A 229 -12.41 4.05 -10.47
N TRP A 230 -11.13 4.00 -10.09
CA TRP A 230 -10.16 3.15 -10.75
C TRP A 230 -10.50 1.66 -10.57
N HIS A 231 -11.07 1.30 -9.42
CA HIS A 231 -11.53 -0.06 -9.15
C HIS A 231 -12.60 -0.49 -10.17
N THR A 232 -13.63 0.35 -10.37
CA THR A 232 -14.67 0.12 -11.38
C THR A 232 -14.07 0.06 -12.79
N ALA A 233 -13.15 0.97 -13.13
CA ALA A 233 -12.48 0.95 -14.44
C ALA A 233 -11.72 -0.36 -14.69
N LYS A 234 -10.99 -0.88 -13.68
CA LYS A 234 -10.29 -2.17 -13.76
C LYS A 234 -11.28 -3.31 -13.99
N HIS A 235 -12.33 -3.39 -13.18
CA HIS A 235 -13.32 -4.46 -13.26
C HIS A 235 -14.04 -4.48 -14.62
N GLU A 236 -14.52 -3.33 -15.07
CA GLU A 236 -15.35 -3.23 -16.27
C GLU A 236 -14.55 -3.33 -17.58
N LEU A 237 -13.28 -2.88 -17.58
CA LEU A 237 -12.52 -2.71 -18.82
C LEU A 237 -11.26 -3.55 -18.94
N ALA A 238 -10.52 -3.80 -17.86
CA ALA A 238 -9.24 -4.52 -17.95
C ALA A 238 -9.43 -6.02 -18.18
N GLU A 239 -10.53 -6.58 -17.66
CA GLU A 239 -10.91 -7.99 -17.80
C GLU A 239 -11.87 -8.23 -18.98
N GLY A 240 -12.28 -7.15 -19.67
CA GLY A 240 -13.21 -7.19 -20.79
C GLY A 240 -12.60 -7.68 -22.12
N ASP A 241 -13.38 -7.53 -23.19
CA ASP A 241 -12.93 -7.85 -24.54
C ASP A 241 -11.85 -6.88 -25.07
N GLU A 242 -11.35 -7.12 -26.29
CA GLU A 242 -10.30 -6.30 -26.89
C GLU A 242 -10.68 -4.81 -27.03
N LYS A 243 -11.96 -4.49 -27.19
CA LYS A 243 -12.44 -3.10 -27.26
C LYS A 243 -12.42 -2.45 -25.89
N ALA A 244 -12.89 -3.16 -24.86
CA ALA A 244 -12.85 -2.70 -23.48
C ALA A 244 -11.40 -2.46 -23.02
N LYS A 245 -10.48 -3.38 -23.32
CA LYS A 245 -9.04 -3.22 -23.05
C LYS A 245 -8.40 -2.07 -23.81
N ALA A 246 -8.81 -1.83 -25.06
CA ALA A 246 -8.34 -0.68 -25.83
C ALA A 246 -8.80 0.64 -25.20
N LEU A 247 -10.05 0.72 -24.70
CA LEU A 247 -10.52 1.89 -23.96
C LEU A 247 -9.80 2.05 -22.62
N MET A 248 -9.56 0.95 -21.89
CA MET A 248 -8.76 0.98 -20.65
C MET A 248 -7.38 1.57 -20.90
N ARG A 249 -6.75 1.25 -22.03
CA ARG A 249 -5.46 1.83 -22.43
C ARG A 249 -5.54 3.34 -22.63
N LYS A 250 -6.61 3.86 -23.23
CA LYS A 250 -6.84 5.31 -23.37
C LYS A 250 -7.04 6.00 -22.03
N ILE A 251 -7.81 5.40 -21.12
CA ILE A 251 -7.98 5.92 -19.75
C ILE A 251 -6.64 5.89 -18.99
N TRP A 252 -5.85 4.83 -19.15
CA TRP A 252 -4.52 4.74 -18.56
C TRP A 252 -3.56 5.82 -19.10
N GLU A 253 -3.60 6.11 -20.41
CA GLU A 253 -2.86 7.23 -21.01
C GLU A 253 -3.29 8.59 -20.45
N PHE A 254 -4.60 8.83 -20.35
CA PHE A 254 -5.16 10.03 -19.70
C PHE A 254 -4.69 10.17 -18.26
N ARG A 255 -4.85 9.11 -17.45
CA ARG A 255 -4.40 9.04 -16.05
C ARG A 255 -2.93 9.42 -15.93
N LYS A 256 -2.05 8.88 -16.79
CA LYS A 256 -0.61 9.19 -16.78
C LYS A 256 -0.32 10.65 -17.10
N TRP A 257 -1.01 11.23 -18.07
CA TRP A 257 -0.84 12.64 -18.43
C TRP A 257 -1.40 13.56 -17.34
N HIS A 258 -2.62 13.29 -16.88
CA HIS A 258 -3.36 14.16 -15.97
C HIS A 258 -2.69 14.26 -14.60
N HIS A 259 -2.31 13.14 -13.96
CA HIS A 259 -1.66 13.22 -12.64
C HIS A 259 -0.32 13.96 -12.70
N ARG A 260 0.43 13.86 -13.81
CA ARG A 260 1.67 14.63 -14.01
C ARG A 260 1.39 16.13 -14.11
N ASN A 261 0.33 16.52 -14.80
CA ASN A 261 -0.07 17.92 -14.86
C ASN A 261 -0.48 18.47 -13.48
N ILE A 262 -1.17 17.66 -12.66
CA ILE A 262 -1.48 18.04 -11.27
C ILE A 262 -0.20 18.17 -10.44
N LEU A 263 0.79 17.27 -10.61
CA LEU A 263 2.09 17.38 -9.96
C LEU A 263 2.87 18.64 -10.37
N GLU A 264 2.84 19.03 -11.64
CA GLU A 264 3.45 20.28 -12.11
C GLU A 264 2.77 21.50 -11.50
N ARG A 265 1.43 21.54 -11.44
CA ARG A 265 0.69 22.61 -10.75
C ARG A 265 1.05 22.67 -9.27
N ALA A 266 1.12 21.50 -8.62
CA ALA A 266 1.51 21.41 -7.22
C ALA A 266 2.93 21.93 -6.99
N LYS A 267 3.89 21.56 -7.85
CA LYS A 267 5.26 22.09 -7.84
C LYS A 267 5.30 23.59 -7.98
N THR A 268 4.60 24.16 -8.96
CA THR A 268 4.52 25.60 -9.13
C THR A 268 4.00 26.28 -7.86
N ARG A 269 2.91 25.77 -7.29
CA ARG A 269 2.30 26.36 -6.09
C ARG A 269 3.17 26.20 -4.84
N VAL A 270 3.81 25.06 -4.63
CA VAL A 270 4.78 24.86 -3.53
C VAL A 270 5.91 25.88 -3.65
N ASN A 271 6.51 26.00 -4.83
CA ASN A 271 7.66 26.89 -5.07
C ASN A 271 7.30 28.38 -4.97
N GLN A 272 6.02 28.74 -5.11
CA GLN A 272 5.52 30.09 -4.85
C GLN A 272 5.31 30.38 -3.36
N LEU A 273 5.05 29.35 -2.56
CA LEU A 273 4.75 29.47 -1.14
C LEU A 273 5.99 29.33 -0.24
N THR A 274 7.09 28.80 -0.76
CA THR A 274 8.35 28.64 -0.03
C THR A 274 9.41 29.63 -0.48
N THR A 275 10.26 30.05 0.46
CA THR A 275 11.48 30.82 0.18
C THR A 275 12.69 29.93 -0.07
N ASP A 276 12.54 28.61 0.03
CA ASP A 276 13.63 27.66 -0.21
C ASP A 276 13.88 27.50 -1.71
N GLU A 277 15.07 27.91 -2.16
CA GLU A 277 15.55 27.75 -3.54
C GLU A 277 15.54 26.30 -4.02
N ASN A 278 15.52 25.33 -3.09
CA ASN A 278 15.46 23.92 -3.41
C ASN A 278 14.05 23.41 -3.68
N GLY A 279 13.00 24.00 -3.06
CA GLY A 279 11.57 23.68 -3.20
C GLY A 279 11.20 22.24 -3.58
N LEU A 280 10.05 22.06 -4.26
CA LEU A 280 9.74 20.80 -4.92
C LEU A 280 10.52 20.74 -6.26
N LYS A 281 11.45 19.79 -6.38
CA LYS A 281 12.35 19.68 -7.55
C LYS A 281 11.77 18.81 -8.65
N ASN A 282 11.45 17.57 -8.30
CA ASN A 282 11.03 16.55 -9.24
C ASN A 282 10.25 15.44 -8.50
N TRP A 283 9.85 14.40 -9.22
CA TRP A 283 9.26 13.19 -8.67
C TRP A 283 9.63 11.99 -9.53
N SER A 284 9.47 10.81 -8.94
CA SER A 284 9.52 9.54 -9.67
C SER A 284 8.27 8.75 -9.34
N ALA A 285 7.54 8.34 -10.38
CA ALA A 285 6.43 7.40 -10.25
C ALA A 285 6.96 5.99 -10.46
N ALA A 286 7.03 5.19 -9.40
CA ALA A 286 7.30 3.76 -9.52
C ALA A 286 5.97 3.05 -9.84
N GLY A 287 6.02 1.98 -10.63
CA GLY A 287 4.87 1.07 -10.80
C GLY A 287 3.91 1.35 -11.97
N SER A 288 4.08 2.39 -12.78
CA SER A 288 3.12 2.75 -13.85
C SER A 288 3.28 1.98 -15.19
N GLU A 289 3.72 0.73 -15.18
CA GLU A 289 4.06 0.01 -16.44
C GLU A 289 2.92 -0.85 -17.01
N THR A 290 1.91 -1.19 -16.20
CA THR A 290 0.79 -2.05 -16.62
C THR A 290 -0.55 -1.31 -16.56
N LEU A 291 -1.57 -1.83 -17.24
CA LEU A 291 -2.90 -1.20 -17.30
C LEU A 291 -3.58 -1.07 -15.94
N THR A 292 -3.27 -1.96 -14.98
CA THR A 292 -3.97 -2.05 -13.70
C THR A 292 -3.11 -1.66 -12.51
N SER A 293 -1.84 -1.27 -12.73
CA SER A 293 -0.93 -1.00 -11.64
C SER A 293 -1.18 0.34 -10.97
N ASP A 294 -0.84 0.37 -9.69
CA ASP A 294 -0.89 1.54 -8.83
C ASP A 294 0.21 2.53 -9.26
N ILE A 295 0.00 3.82 -8.98
CA ILE A 295 1.01 4.85 -9.24
C ILE A 295 1.51 5.35 -7.89
N ASP A 296 2.73 4.93 -7.53
CA ASP A 296 3.40 5.38 -6.32
C ASP A 296 4.36 6.52 -6.67
N VAL A 297 3.97 7.75 -6.37
CA VAL A 297 4.75 8.97 -6.63
C VAL A 297 5.60 9.29 -5.42
N ASN A 298 6.91 9.16 -5.59
CA ASN A 298 7.88 9.65 -4.62
C ASN A 298 8.32 11.05 -5.03
N LEU A 299 7.93 12.06 -4.26
CA LEU A 299 8.37 13.44 -4.47
C LEU A 299 9.88 13.58 -4.25
N LYS A 300 10.51 14.67 -4.70
CA LYS A 300 11.94 14.97 -4.51
C LYS A 300 12.13 16.47 -4.29
N GLY A 301 12.98 16.84 -3.34
CA GLY A 301 13.26 18.25 -3.01
C GLY A 301 13.08 18.53 -1.53
N THR A 302 12.87 19.79 -1.18
CA THR A 302 12.40 20.23 0.13
C THR A 302 10.88 20.48 0.09
N GLU A 303 10.24 20.68 1.24
CA GLU A 303 8.80 20.96 1.34
C GLU A 303 7.89 19.83 0.79
N THR A 304 8.38 18.59 0.79
CA THR A 304 7.62 17.48 0.20
C THR A 304 6.38 17.11 1.03
N GLU A 305 6.39 17.36 2.33
CA GLU A 305 5.23 17.25 3.21
C GLU A 305 4.10 18.21 2.83
N LEU A 306 4.44 19.47 2.52
CA LEU A 306 3.49 20.48 2.06
C LEU A 306 2.96 20.12 0.66
N ALA A 307 3.83 19.61 -0.20
CA ALA A 307 3.48 19.24 -1.56
C ALA A 307 2.39 18.15 -1.65
N VAL A 308 2.35 17.19 -0.71
CA VAL A 308 1.29 16.17 -0.66
C VAL A 308 -0.09 16.83 -0.52
N LYS A 309 -0.23 17.76 0.44
CA LYS A 309 -1.47 18.49 0.65
C LYS A 309 -1.86 19.31 -0.59
N ILE A 310 -0.90 20.04 -1.15
CA ILE A 310 -1.13 20.87 -2.33
C ILE A 310 -1.54 20.03 -3.54
N PHE A 311 -0.94 18.85 -3.73
CA PHE A 311 -1.35 17.93 -4.79
C PHE A 311 -2.82 17.52 -4.66
N ASN A 312 -3.27 17.14 -3.46
CA ASN A 312 -4.67 16.77 -3.23
C ASN A 312 -5.62 17.96 -3.45
N GLU A 313 -5.24 19.16 -3.03
CA GLU A 313 -6.01 20.38 -3.28
C GLU A 313 -6.11 20.71 -4.78
N GLU A 314 -5.00 20.65 -5.53
CA GLU A 314 -5.01 20.89 -6.97
C GLU A 314 -5.81 19.83 -7.73
N PHE A 315 -5.76 18.57 -7.27
CA PHE A 315 -6.55 17.48 -7.84
C PHE A 315 -8.06 17.73 -7.71
N LYS A 316 -8.53 18.12 -6.51
CA LYS A 316 -9.94 18.47 -6.27
C LYS A 316 -10.33 19.74 -7.01
N LYS A 317 -9.48 20.76 -7.02
CA LYS A 317 -9.71 22.04 -7.73
C LYS A 317 -9.85 21.86 -9.24
N ASP A 318 -9.19 20.84 -9.81
CA ASP A 318 -9.34 20.50 -11.23
C ASP A 318 -10.75 20.01 -11.59
N GLY A 319 -11.55 19.61 -10.59
CA GLY A 319 -12.96 19.26 -10.76
C GLY A 319 -13.28 17.77 -10.56
N TRP A 320 -12.42 17.03 -9.85
CA TRP A 320 -12.74 15.67 -9.40
C TRP A 320 -13.46 15.71 -8.05
N ASP A 321 -14.50 14.87 -7.90
CA ASP A 321 -15.26 14.81 -6.66
C ASP A 321 -14.55 13.92 -5.62
N TYR A 322 -13.75 12.94 -6.07
CA TYR A 322 -13.10 11.94 -5.22
C TYR A 322 -11.58 12.15 -5.11
N GLU A 323 -10.97 11.52 -4.11
CA GLU A 323 -9.52 11.54 -3.89
C GLU A 323 -8.78 10.86 -5.06
N SER A 324 -7.57 11.32 -5.34
CA SER A 324 -6.69 10.77 -6.39
C SER A 324 -6.43 9.27 -6.21
N GLY A 325 -6.36 8.79 -4.97
CA GLY A 325 -6.28 7.36 -4.63
C GLY A 325 -7.50 6.54 -5.08
N VAL A 326 -8.70 7.13 -5.09
CA VAL A 326 -9.92 6.44 -5.58
C VAL A 326 -10.06 6.57 -7.10
N VAL A 327 -9.84 7.78 -7.63
CA VAL A 327 -10.01 8.06 -9.06
C VAL A 327 -8.98 7.34 -9.91
N TYR A 328 -7.73 7.30 -9.43
CA TYR A 328 -6.60 6.80 -10.21
C TYR A 328 -5.74 5.78 -9.48
N ASP A 329 -5.96 5.46 -8.20
CA ASP A 329 -5.02 4.60 -7.46
C ASP A 329 -3.60 5.21 -7.51
N VAL A 330 -3.55 6.53 -7.26
CA VAL A 330 -2.31 7.34 -7.20
C VAL A 330 -2.04 7.69 -5.75
N ASN A 331 -0.88 7.26 -5.26
CA ASN A 331 -0.38 7.56 -3.93
C ASN A 331 0.80 8.52 -4.05
N VAL A 332 0.74 9.65 -3.33
CA VAL A 332 1.83 10.62 -3.30
C VAL A 332 2.49 10.59 -1.94
N TYR A 333 3.77 10.24 -1.92
CA TYR A 333 4.58 10.16 -0.72
C TYR A 333 5.54 11.33 -0.68
N ALA A 334 5.58 12.01 0.47
CA ALA A 334 6.64 12.96 0.77
C ALA A 334 7.98 12.22 0.74
N LEU A 335 8.98 12.75 -0.02
CA LEU A 335 10.33 12.16 -0.08
C LEU A 335 10.90 11.93 1.32
N ASP A 336 10.52 12.86 2.17
CA ASP A 336 10.86 13.04 3.55
C ASP A 336 10.54 11.82 4.44
N PHE A 337 9.83 10.80 3.97
CA PHE A 337 9.82 9.50 4.67
C PHE A 337 11.11 8.68 4.52
N MET A 338 11.97 9.03 3.57
CA MET A 338 13.10 8.22 3.08
C MET A 338 14.36 9.09 2.94
N HIS A 339 14.80 9.70 4.03
CA HIS A 339 16.01 10.52 4.02
C HIS A 339 17.21 9.69 3.56
N THR A 340 17.78 10.13 2.44
CA THR A 340 19.00 9.62 1.79
C THR A 340 19.05 8.10 1.67
N PHE A 341 18.53 7.59 0.53
CA PHE A 341 18.84 6.24 0.06
C PHE A 341 20.35 5.99 0.09
N GLY A 342 20.76 4.98 0.84
CA GLY A 342 22.15 4.54 0.87
C GLY A 342 22.49 3.84 2.16
N GLY A 343 23.51 2.99 2.09
CA GLY A 343 24.24 2.61 3.28
C GLY A 343 25.41 3.56 3.54
N VAL A 344 25.80 3.69 4.79
CA VAL A 344 27.12 4.22 5.15
C VAL A 344 28.01 3.04 5.45
N GLU A 345 29.19 3.02 4.84
CA GLU A 345 30.22 2.06 5.19
C GLU A 345 30.76 2.40 6.58
N VAL A 346 30.58 1.49 7.53
CA VAL A 346 31.09 1.56 8.89
C VAL A 346 31.75 0.22 9.18
N ASP A 347 33.06 0.23 9.43
CA ASP A 347 33.84 -0.97 9.76
C ASP A 347 33.70 -2.13 8.76
N GLY A 348 33.58 -1.81 7.46
CA GLY A 348 33.38 -2.80 6.38
C GLY A 348 31.95 -3.29 6.21
N HIS A 349 31.01 -2.77 7.00
CA HIS A 349 29.58 -3.07 6.92
C HIS A 349 28.82 -1.90 6.28
N GLN A 350 27.87 -2.20 5.40
CA GLN A 350 27.01 -1.21 4.79
C GLN A 350 25.74 -1.02 5.64
N LEU A 351 25.78 -0.07 6.59
CA LEU A 351 24.70 0.16 7.55
C LEU A 351 23.68 1.18 7.06
N THR A 352 22.44 1.08 7.52
CA THR A 352 21.36 2.03 7.20
C THR A 352 21.72 3.46 7.61
N GLN A 353 21.55 4.44 6.71
CA GLN A 353 21.53 5.85 7.13
C GLN A 353 20.32 6.11 8.04
N LYS A 354 20.40 7.12 8.91
CA LYS A 354 19.32 7.52 9.81
C LYS A 354 19.24 9.03 9.86
N GLU A 355 18.05 9.55 10.14
CA GLU A 355 17.87 10.98 10.41
C GLU A 355 18.72 11.45 11.60
N GLY A 356 19.03 12.74 11.66
CA GLY A 356 19.79 13.31 12.77
C GLY A 356 21.31 13.18 12.64
N LYS A 357 21.82 12.93 11.43
CA LYS A 357 23.26 12.97 11.12
C LYS A 357 23.88 14.29 11.60
N ARG A 358 24.99 14.18 12.34
CA ARG A 358 25.75 15.29 12.94
C ARG A 358 27.21 14.87 13.10
N GLN A 359 28.13 15.82 13.35
CA GLN A 359 29.58 15.56 13.26
C GLN A 359 30.06 14.30 14.01
N ASN A 360 29.56 14.06 15.22
CA ASN A 360 29.94 12.91 16.05
C ASN A 360 29.01 11.69 15.92
N GLN A 361 28.09 11.71 14.96
CA GLN A 361 27.11 10.65 14.70
C GLN A 361 26.83 10.61 13.18
N ILE A 362 27.82 10.15 12.41
CA ILE A 362 27.81 10.21 10.94
C ILE A 362 26.72 9.37 10.27
N GLN A 363 26.28 8.30 10.93
CA GLN A 363 25.14 7.47 10.50
C GLN A 363 23.80 8.17 10.78
N GLY A 364 23.77 9.16 11.67
CA GLY A 364 22.55 9.65 12.29
C GLY A 364 22.03 8.71 13.39
N GLY A 365 20.79 8.93 13.80
CA GLY A 365 20.16 8.20 14.88
C GLY A 365 20.61 8.68 16.27
N PHE A 366 20.49 7.76 17.22
CA PHE A 366 20.78 7.96 18.63
C PHE A 366 22.15 7.40 18.99
N LYS A 367 22.79 7.99 20.00
CA LYS A 367 23.82 7.28 20.75
C LYS A 367 23.15 6.16 21.55
N GLU A 368 23.86 5.07 21.85
CA GLU A 368 23.34 4.03 22.74
C GLU A 368 22.96 4.65 24.11
N SER A 369 21.66 4.74 24.34
CA SER A 369 21.03 5.49 25.42
C SER A 369 19.64 4.94 25.73
N ILE A 370 19.04 5.40 26.83
CA ILE A 370 17.64 5.09 27.15
C ILE A 370 16.69 5.54 26.03
N LEU A 371 17.00 6.66 25.36
CA LEU A 371 16.19 7.15 24.24
C LEU A 371 16.29 6.22 23.02
N SER A 372 17.48 5.70 22.72
CA SER A 372 17.67 4.69 21.67
C SER A 372 16.85 3.42 21.93
N GLN A 373 16.85 2.93 23.18
CA GLN A 373 16.05 1.75 23.55
C GLN A 373 14.55 2.03 23.42
N GLN A 374 14.09 3.20 23.88
CA GLN A 374 12.69 3.61 23.74
C GLN A 374 12.27 3.79 22.28
N ASP A 375 13.13 4.31 21.41
CA ASP A 375 12.85 4.41 19.97
C ASP A 375 12.73 3.01 19.34
N LYS A 376 13.68 2.10 19.62
CA LYS A 376 13.62 0.71 19.14
C LYS A 376 12.32 0.01 19.58
N GLU A 377 11.91 0.20 20.84
CA GLU A 377 10.63 -0.30 21.35
C GLU A 377 9.43 0.32 20.63
N GLN A 378 9.44 1.64 20.39
CA GLN A 378 8.36 2.35 19.70
C GLN A 378 8.21 1.92 18.24
N GLN A 379 9.32 1.73 17.52
CA GLN A 379 9.33 1.22 16.15
C GLN A 379 8.75 -0.21 16.10
N ASP A 380 9.13 -1.08 17.05
CA ASP A 380 8.58 -2.43 17.14
C ASP A 380 7.07 -2.42 17.43
N GLU A 381 6.62 -1.58 18.35
CA GLU A 381 5.19 -1.39 18.62
C GLU A 381 4.42 -0.90 17.39
N TRP A 382 4.96 0.06 16.61
CA TRP A 382 4.30 0.55 15.39
C TRP A 382 4.21 -0.53 14.31
N SER A 383 5.23 -1.37 14.15
CA SER A 383 5.14 -2.53 13.24
C SER A 383 4.02 -3.49 13.65
N LEU A 384 3.80 -3.67 14.95
CA LEU A 384 2.72 -4.52 15.50
C LEU A 384 1.34 -3.88 15.40
N VAL A 385 1.23 -2.55 15.45
CA VAL A 385 -0.04 -1.85 15.17
C VAL A 385 -0.51 -2.16 13.75
N LYS A 386 0.41 -2.23 12.77
CA LYS A 386 0.07 -2.63 11.40
C LYS A 386 -0.50 -4.05 11.33
N VAL A 387 0.08 -5.00 12.06
CA VAL A 387 -0.47 -6.37 12.16
C VAL A 387 -1.85 -6.34 12.80
N ARG A 388 -2.02 -5.60 13.90
CA ARG A 388 -3.30 -5.45 14.60
C ARG A 388 -4.41 -4.92 13.68
N LEU A 389 -4.09 -4.00 12.76
CA LEU A 389 -5.05 -3.45 11.79
C LEU A 389 -5.64 -4.50 10.83
N TYR A 390 -4.87 -5.54 10.52
CA TYR A 390 -5.25 -6.58 9.55
C TYR A 390 -5.63 -7.92 10.20
N ILE A 391 -5.50 -8.03 11.53
CA ILE A 391 -6.16 -9.06 12.33
C ILE A 391 -7.47 -8.45 12.85
N SER A 392 -8.51 -8.46 12.00
CA SER A 392 -9.80 -7.82 12.30
C SER A 392 -10.58 -8.49 13.42
N ASN A 393 -10.29 -9.75 13.74
CA ASN A 393 -10.92 -10.48 14.84
C ASN A 393 -10.13 -10.24 16.16
N PRO A 394 -10.73 -9.60 17.19
CA PRO A 394 -10.05 -9.36 18.46
C PRO A 394 -9.54 -10.62 19.18
N VAL A 395 -10.26 -11.75 19.05
CA VAL A 395 -9.85 -13.02 19.66
C VAL A 395 -8.58 -13.55 18.98
N GLN A 396 -8.54 -13.52 17.64
CA GLN A 396 -7.36 -13.92 16.88
C GLN A 396 -6.15 -13.02 17.19
N TRP A 397 -6.38 -11.73 17.44
CA TRP A 397 -5.32 -10.82 17.88
C TRP A 397 -4.75 -11.23 19.23
N GLU A 398 -5.60 -11.54 20.22
CA GLU A 398 -5.12 -11.97 21.53
C GLU A 398 -4.36 -13.30 21.45
N GLU A 399 -4.86 -14.28 20.69
CA GLU A 399 -4.18 -15.55 20.43
C GLU A 399 -2.80 -15.33 19.81
N TYR A 400 -2.71 -14.47 18.79
CA TYR A 400 -1.43 -14.07 18.19
C TYR A 400 -0.51 -13.41 19.22
N ALA A 401 -1.01 -12.44 19.97
CA ALA A 401 -0.22 -11.65 20.90
C ALA A 401 0.35 -12.52 22.04
N GLU A 402 -0.42 -13.50 22.52
CA GLU A 402 0.05 -14.52 23.48
C GLU A 402 1.09 -15.45 22.87
N ALA A 403 0.80 -16.02 21.69
CA ALA A 403 1.70 -16.96 21.03
C ALA A 403 3.03 -16.32 20.62
N ALA A 404 3.01 -15.03 20.26
CA ALA A 404 4.19 -14.23 19.93
C ALA A 404 4.99 -13.76 21.17
N GLY A 405 4.51 -14.04 22.39
CA GLY A 405 5.19 -13.70 23.63
C GLY A 405 5.17 -12.20 23.97
N LEU A 406 4.13 -11.47 23.57
CA LEU A 406 4.03 -10.04 23.88
C LEU A 406 3.70 -9.82 25.36
N SER A 407 4.48 -8.96 26.03
CA SER A 407 4.21 -8.58 27.42
C SER A 407 2.91 -7.77 27.54
N LYS A 408 2.24 -7.84 28.70
CA LYS A 408 1.00 -7.09 28.97
C LYS A 408 1.15 -5.59 28.65
N LYS A 409 2.20 -4.95 29.16
CA LYS A 409 2.50 -3.53 28.91
C LYS A 409 2.61 -3.22 27.40
N LYS A 410 3.24 -4.12 26.64
CA LYS A 410 3.41 -3.95 25.20
C LYS A 410 2.09 -4.10 24.45
N LYS A 411 1.27 -5.10 24.83
CA LYS A 411 -0.10 -5.25 24.29
C LYS A 411 -0.94 -3.99 24.53
N GLU A 412 -0.94 -3.47 25.75
CA GLU A 412 -1.66 -2.24 26.12
C GLU A 412 -1.19 -1.02 25.29
N SER A 413 0.12 -0.89 25.08
CA SER A 413 0.71 0.18 24.24
C SER A 413 0.26 0.07 22.77
N ILE A 414 0.27 -1.14 22.20
CA ILE A 414 -0.16 -1.40 20.82
C ILE A 414 -1.65 -1.10 20.68
N GLU A 415 -2.48 -1.60 21.59
CA GLU A 415 -3.93 -1.39 21.54
C GLU A 415 -4.27 0.10 21.70
N ALA A 416 -3.59 0.84 22.58
CA ALA A 416 -3.79 2.28 22.71
C ALA A 416 -3.48 3.04 21.41
N LYS A 417 -2.40 2.69 20.70
CA LYS A 417 -2.05 3.28 19.39
C LYS A 417 -3.08 2.93 18.31
N TYR A 418 -3.48 1.66 18.26
CA TYR A 418 -4.50 1.17 17.33
C TYR A 418 -5.85 1.87 17.55
N GLN A 419 -6.31 1.99 18.79
CA GLN A 419 -7.55 2.68 19.14
C GLN A 419 -7.48 4.18 18.80
N ASN A 420 -6.33 4.82 19.04
CA ASN A 420 -6.13 6.21 18.64
C ASN A 420 -6.22 6.38 17.11
N TYR A 421 -5.63 5.48 16.34
CA TYR A 421 -5.74 5.48 14.87
C TYR A 421 -7.20 5.35 14.41
N VAL A 422 -7.92 4.35 14.91
CA VAL A 422 -9.34 4.12 14.55
C VAL A 422 -10.20 5.33 14.91
N LYS A 423 -9.95 5.91 16.09
CA LYS A 423 -10.65 7.10 16.56
C LYS A 423 -10.43 8.30 15.64
N GLU A 424 -9.17 8.63 15.32
CA GLU A 424 -8.86 9.80 14.48
C GLU A 424 -9.50 9.70 13.08
N ILE A 425 -9.48 8.52 12.46
CA ILE A 425 -10.14 8.31 11.16
C ILE A 425 -11.67 8.42 11.31
N SER A 426 -12.26 7.79 12.32
CA SER A 426 -13.72 7.80 12.53
C SER A 426 -14.27 9.21 12.80
N GLU A 427 -13.55 10.01 13.58
CA GLU A 427 -13.87 11.42 13.82
C GLU A 427 -13.76 12.26 12.54
N GLU A 428 -12.73 12.03 11.71
CA GLU A 428 -12.58 12.74 10.44
C GLU A 428 -13.65 12.31 9.41
N MET A 429 -14.00 11.02 9.32
CA MET A 429 -15.10 10.55 8.47
C MET A 429 -16.42 11.20 8.84
N SER A 430 -16.70 11.30 10.13
CA SER A 430 -17.93 11.92 10.65
C SER A 430 -17.99 13.41 10.34
N LYS A 431 -16.85 14.09 10.49
CA LYS A 431 -16.70 15.49 10.11
C LYS A 431 -16.93 15.70 8.61
N GLN A 432 -16.40 14.83 7.75
CA GLN A 432 -16.58 14.94 6.30
C GLN A 432 -17.98 14.57 5.83
N ALA A 433 -18.60 13.56 6.44
CA ALA A 433 -19.99 13.17 6.18
C ALA A 433 -21.01 14.17 6.77
N ASN A 434 -20.57 15.04 7.69
CA ASN A 434 -21.42 15.93 8.48
C ASN A 434 -22.51 15.18 9.26
N ILE A 435 -22.14 14.03 9.81
CA ILE A 435 -22.99 13.10 10.58
C ILE A 435 -22.23 12.71 11.84
N SER A 436 -22.86 12.78 13.02
CA SER A 436 -22.21 12.30 14.25
C SER A 436 -22.12 10.77 14.24
N VAL A 437 -20.99 10.21 14.70
CA VAL A 437 -20.81 8.75 14.94
C VAL A 437 -21.86 8.22 15.93
N ASP A 438 -22.42 9.09 16.80
CA ASP A 438 -23.30 8.70 17.90
C ASP A 438 -24.66 8.11 17.47
N ALA A 439 -24.94 8.00 16.17
CA ALA A 439 -26.22 7.55 15.62
C ALA A 439 -26.16 6.22 14.83
N ALA A 440 -25.05 5.48 14.86
CA ALA A 440 -25.02 4.12 14.32
C ALA A 440 -25.37 3.13 15.44
N GLU A 441 -26.60 2.59 15.42
CA GLU A 441 -26.98 1.47 16.30
C GLU A 441 -25.96 0.34 16.17
N GLN A 442 -25.52 -0.17 17.33
CA GLN A 442 -24.60 -1.28 17.35
C GLN A 442 -25.29 -2.54 16.84
N SER A 443 -24.81 -3.09 15.72
CA SER A 443 -25.33 -4.33 15.11
C SER A 443 -24.40 -5.51 15.42
N GLU A 444 -24.88 -6.75 15.36
CA GLU A 444 -24.02 -7.94 15.61
C GLU A 444 -22.83 -8.08 14.62
N ASP A 445 -22.83 -7.35 13.48
CA ASP A 445 -21.68 -7.19 12.56
C ASP A 445 -20.54 -6.30 13.15
N ASP A 446 -20.74 -5.69 14.32
CA ASP A 446 -19.78 -4.82 15.03
C ASP A 446 -18.61 -5.55 15.71
N MET A 447 -18.49 -6.86 15.51
CA MET A 447 -17.32 -7.62 15.95
C MET A 447 -16.10 -7.41 15.05
N ALA A 448 -16.30 -6.86 13.85
CA ALA A 448 -15.21 -6.51 12.94
C ALA A 448 -14.43 -5.29 13.47
N SER A 449 -13.16 -5.50 13.78
CA SER A 449 -12.22 -4.43 14.13
C SER A 449 -11.25 -4.15 12.97
N GLY A 450 -10.27 -3.29 13.16
CA GLY A 450 -9.26 -3.00 12.15
C GLY A 450 -9.83 -2.22 10.96
N ILE A 451 -9.24 -2.46 9.79
CA ILE A 451 -9.69 -1.86 8.53
C ILE A 451 -11.11 -2.29 8.15
N THR A 452 -11.50 -3.53 8.47
CA THR A 452 -12.87 -4.01 8.22
C THR A 452 -13.90 -3.17 8.97
N GLY A 453 -13.66 -2.88 10.26
CA GLY A 453 -14.54 -2.01 11.05
C GLY A 453 -14.60 -0.57 10.53
N LEU A 454 -13.48 -0.03 10.02
CA LEU A 454 -13.45 1.30 9.40
C LEU A 454 -14.24 1.35 8.09
N ASN A 455 -14.13 0.32 7.24
CA ASN A 455 -14.93 0.20 6.01
C ASN A 455 -16.43 0.18 6.35
N SER A 456 -16.85 -0.66 7.30
CA SER A 456 -18.25 -0.72 7.73
C SER A 456 -18.73 0.61 8.33
N THR A 457 -17.86 1.35 9.03
CA THR A 457 -18.19 2.69 9.54
C THR A 457 -18.43 3.67 8.39
N ALA A 458 -17.57 3.67 7.37
CA ALA A 458 -17.73 4.52 6.20
C ALA A 458 -19.02 4.20 5.44
N GLU A 459 -19.32 2.92 5.23
CA GLU A 459 -20.56 2.45 4.60
C GLU A 459 -21.81 2.91 5.35
N LYS A 460 -21.81 2.76 6.69
CA LYS A 460 -22.92 3.22 7.55
C LYS A 460 -23.14 4.73 7.43
N LEU A 461 -22.07 5.53 7.49
CA LEU A 461 -22.15 6.99 7.37
C LEU A 461 -22.70 7.41 5.99
N ILE A 462 -22.23 6.81 4.91
CA ILE A 462 -22.72 7.08 3.56
C ILE A 462 -24.18 6.64 3.40
N HIS A 463 -24.55 5.46 3.90
CA HIS A 463 -25.94 5.01 3.85
C HIS A 463 -26.87 5.99 4.58
N GLN A 464 -26.45 6.50 5.74
CA GLN A 464 -27.20 7.52 6.48
C GLN A 464 -27.29 8.84 5.70
N GLN A 465 -26.18 9.29 5.09
CA GLN A 465 -26.14 10.50 4.27
C GLN A 465 -27.07 10.42 3.06
N LEU A 466 -27.20 9.24 2.45
CA LEU A 466 -28.04 9.00 1.27
C LEU A 466 -29.49 8.62 1.60
N GLY A 467 -29.86 8.53 2.89
CA GLY A 467 -31.21 8.12 3.31
C GLY A 467 -31.60 6.71 2.86
N GLY A 468 -30.64 5.80 2.76
CA GLY A 468 -30.84 4.40 2.37
C GLY A 468 -31.13 4.14 0.88
N LYS A 469 -30.79 5.09 0.01
CA LYS A 469 -30.96 4.96 -1.45
C LYS A 469 -29.63 5.16 -2.16
N SER A 470 -28.92 4.10 -2.56
CA SER A 470 -28.07 4.12 -3.78
C SER A 470 -27.35 2.79 -4.04
N SER A 471 -27.10 2.50 -5.32
CA SER A 471 -26.14 1.50 -5.83
C SER A 471 -24.68 2.00 -5.87
N SER A 472 -24.41 3.26 -5.52
CA SER A 472 -23.07 3.88 -5.51
C SER A 472 -22.45 4.02 -4.11
N GLY A 473 -22.99 3.29 -3.12
CA GLY A 473 -22.59 3.41 -1.71
C GLY A 473 -21.13 3.03 -1.45
N GLU A 474 -20.61 2.01 -2.14
CA GLU A 474 -19.27 1.47 -1.92
C GLU A 474 -18.16 2.47 -2.31
N VAL A 475 -18.20 3.03 -3.52
CA VAL A 475 -17.21 4.02 -3.98
C VAL A 475 -17.24 5.29 -3.13
N LEU A 476 -18.43 5.72 -2.69
CA LEU A 476 -18.57 6.86 -1.79
C LEU A 476 -17.99 6.56 -0.40
N ALA A 477 -18.17 5.35 0.13
CA ALA A 477 -17.60 4.92 1.40
C ALA A 477 -16.07 4.81 1.31
N GLU A 478 -15.55 4.23 0.23
CA GLU A 478 -14.12 4.19 -0.06
C GLU A 478 -13.53 5.60 -0.12
N ASN A 479 -14.18 6.52 -0.85
CA ASN A 479 -13.74 7.91 -0.91
C ASN A 479 -13.83 8.64 0.43
N LEU A 480 -14.85 8.36 1.26
CA LEU A 480 -14.97 8.95 2.59
C LEU A 480 -13.82 8.50 3.49
N LEU A 481 -13.51 7.19 3.50
CA LEU A 481 -12.41 6.64 4.27
C LEU A 481 -11.05 7.17 3.78
N MET A 482 -10.79 7.10 2.47
CA MET A 482 -9.56 7.60 1.84
C MET A 482 -9.38 9.10 2.08
N GLY A 483 -10.43 9.89 1.85
CA GLY A 483 -10.43 11.34 2.10
C GLY A 483 -10.15 11.66 3.55
N SER A 484 -10.72 10.90 4.49
CA SER A 484 -10.48 11.08 5.92
C SER A 484 -9.05 10.74 6.32
N SER A 485 -8.52 9.62 5.82
CA SER A 485 -7.13 9.24 6.02
C SER A 485 -6.17 10.31 5.48
N ASN A 486 -6.42 10.83 4.27
CA ASN A 486 -5.62 11.89 3.66
C ASN A 486 -5.60 13.18 4.51
N ARG A 487 -6.75 13.63 5.04
CA ARG A 487 -6.78 14.86 5.87
C ARG A 487 -6.03 14.69 7.19
N VAL A 488 -6.08 13.50 7.80
CA VAL A 488 -5.29 13.22 9.01
C VAL A 488 -3.79 13.18 8.66
N TYR A 489 -3.43 12.48 7.59
CA TYR A 489 -2.06 12.36 7.12
C TYR A 489 -1.43 13.74 6.82
N GLU A 490 -2.13 14.60 6.08
CA GLU A 490 -1.67 15.95 5.76
C GLU A 490 -1.39 16.81 6.99
N ARG A 491 -2.23 16.73 8.02
CA ARG A 491 -1.99 17.47 9.28
C ARG A 491 -0.75 16.95 10.00
N LYS A 492 -0.58 15.64 10.09
CA LYS A 492 0.61 15.04 10.70
C LYS A 492 1.88 15.35 9.89
N LEU A 493 1.80 15.39 8.56
CA LEU A 493 2.92 15.82 7.71
C LEU A 493 3.37 17.27 7.98
N GLN A 494 2.43 18.18 8.28
CA GLN A 494 2.79 19.54 8.69
C GLN A 494 3.55 19.56 10.02
N GLU A 495 3.14 18.75 10.99
CA GLU A 495 3.86 18.58 12.27
C GLU A 495 5.25 17.96 12.08
N VAL A 496 5.37 16.97 11.18
CA VAL A 496 6.64 16.34 10.78
C VAL A 496 7.60 17.38 10.19
N SER A 497 7.12 18.18 9.23
CA SER A 497 7.90 19.26 8.60
C SER A 497 8.42 20.26 9.65
N GLN A 498 7.58 20.65 10.61
CA GLN A 498 7.96 21.55 11.68
C GLN A 498 9.06 20.95 12.59
N LEU A 499 8.93 19.68 12.99
CA LEU A 499 9.95 18.99 13.79
C LEU A 499 11.28 18.85 13.04
N ARG A 500 11.25 18.59 11.73
CA ARG A 500 12.45 18.53 10.89
C ARG A 500 13.17 19.86 10.80
N LYS A 501 12.42 20.96 10.65
CA LYS A 501 13.00 22.31 10.68
C LYS A 501 13.71 22.58 12.01
N GLU A 502 13.07 22.26 13.13
CA GLU A 502 13.68 22.42 14.46
C GLU A 502 14.93 21.56 14.63
N LEU A 503 14.92 20.32 14.14
CA LEU A 503 16.08 19.43 14.16
C LEU A 503 17.22 19.94 13.29
N LYS A 504 16.92 20.40 12.06
CA LYS A 504 17.91 20.98 11.15
C LYS A 504 18.62 22.17 11.79
N ASP A 505 17.87 23.08 12.41
CA ASP A 505 18.42 24.24 13.12
C ASP A 505 19.28 23.82 14.32
N ALA A 506 18.82 22.85 15.11
CA ALA A 506 19.56 22.33 16.27
C ALA A 506 20.86 21.63 15.86
N ILE A 507 20.83 20.81 14.79
CA ILE A 507 21.99 20.11 14.25
C ILE A 507 23.01 21.11 13.67
N ALA A 508 22.55 22.13 12.96
CA ALA A 508 23.43 23.18 12.45
C ALA A 508 24.17 23.88 13.59
N ARG A 509 23.45 24.24 14.66
CA ARG A 509 24.07 24.81 15.87
C ARG A 509 25.07 23.86 16.52
N TYR A 510 24.70 22.58 16.65
CA TYR A 510 25.57 21.56 17.23
C TYR A 510 26.88 21.42 16.45
N ASN A 511 26.79 21.27 15.13
CA ASN A 511 27.97 21.14 14.28
C ASN A 511 28.87 22.39 14.39
N ASN A 512 28.30 23.60 14.37
CA ASN A 512 29.07 24.83 14.53
C ASN A 512 29.81 24.89 15.88
N MET A 513 29.19 24.44 16.97
CA MET A 513 29.83 24.38 18.29
C MET A 513 31.00 23.38 18.31
N VAL A 514 30.81 22.20 17.73
CA VAL A 514 31.89 21.19 17.63
C VAL A 514 33.05 21.71 16.78
N GLU A 515 32.78 22.36 15.65
CA GLU A 515 33.80 22.96 14.77
C GLU A 515 34.63 24.04 15.48
N GLN A 516 33.99 24.81 16.35
CA GLN A 516 34.64 25.88 17.11
C GLN A 516 35.34 25.36 18.38
N GLY A 517 35.21 24.08 18.72
CA GLY A 517 35.66 23.55 20.01
C GLY A 517 34.93 24.16 21.21
N ASP A 518 33.72 24.71 20.98
CA ASP A 518 32.90 25.33 22.01
C ASP A 518 32.00 24.28 22.68
N ASN A 519 32.26 24.00 23.95
CA ASN A 519 31.41 23.11 24.74
C ASN A 519 30.19 23.85 25.32
N GLY A 520 30.04 25.16 25.11
CA GLY A 520 28.94 25.98 25.62
C GLY A 520 29.00 26.20 27.13
N GLY A 521 30.20 26.10 27.72
CA GLY A 521 30.41 26.15 29.17
C GLY A 521 29.79 24.95 29.91
N THR A 522 29.99 24.89 31.23
CA THR A 522 29.39 23.87 32.11
C THR A 522 28.17 24.48 32.80
N ALA A 523 27.00 23.85 32.64
CA ALA A 523 25.79 24.23 33.34
C ALA A 523 25.71 23.56 34.74
N PHE A 524 24.65 23.89 35.49
CA PHE A 524 24.40 23.28 36.79
C PHE A 524 24.23 21.76 36.65
N GLY A 525 24.98 20.96 37.41
CA GLY A 525 24.98 19.50 37.30
C GLY A 525 26.08 18.91 36.41
N GLY A 526 27.04 19.73 35.94
CA GLY A 526 28.24 19.23 35.24
C GLY A 526 28.04 18.92 33.76
N VAL A 527 26.84 19.14 33.22
CA VAL A 527 26.51 18.93 31.80
C VAL A 527 26.87 20.18 31.00
N THR A 528 27.53 20.00 29.87
CA THR A 528 27.94 21.08 28.97
C THR A 528 26.78 21.58 28.10
N GLY A 529 26.88 22.81 27.57
CA GLY A 529 25.93 23.32 26.59
C GLY A 529 25.81 22.42 25.34
N LEU A 530 26.93 21.86 24.90
CA LEU A 530 26.99 20.92 23.78
C LEU A 530 26.24 19.61 24.08
N GLU A 531 26.40 19.05 25.29
CA GLU A 531 25.67 17.85 25.72
C GLU A 531 24.17 18.10 25.86
N MET A 532 23.77 19.26 26.38
CA MET A 532 22.34 19.65 26.44
C MET A 532 21.74 19.77 25.04
N LEU A 533 22.47 20.36 24.09
CA LEU A 533 22.01 20.48 22.70
C LEU A 533 21.91 19.11 22.02
N ASN A 534 22.88 18.20 22.24
CA ASN A 534 22.77 16.83 21.72
C ASN A 534 21.58 16.08 22.35
N GLY A 535 21.35 16.23 23.66
CA GLY A 535 20.18 15.65 24.32
C GLY A 535 18.86 16.19 23.75
N TYR A 536 18.79 17.49 23.46
CA TYR A 536 17.65 18.11 22.80
C TYR A 536 17.41 17.53 21.38
N ILE A 537 18.48 17.36 20.60
CA ILE A 537 18.42 16.71 19.27
C ILE A 537 17.86 15.28 19.41
N GLU A 538 18.34 14.48 20.37
CA GLU A 538 17.85 13.12 20.57
C GLU A 538 16.37 13.08 20.99
N VAL A 539 15.93 13.98 21.87
CA VAL A 539 14.51 14.07 22.25
C VAL A 539 13.63 14.41 21.05
N LYS A 540 14.05 15.38 20.23
CA LYS A 540 13.32 15.78 19.02
C LYS A 540 13.34 14.69 17.95
N LEU A 541 14.44 13.98 17.79
CA LEU A 541 14.57 12.87 16.85
C LEU A 541 13.61 11.73 17.22
N LYS A 542 13.48 11.39 18.49
CA LYS A 542 12.50 10.40 18.96
C LYS A 542 11.06 10.85 18.67
N ALA A 543 10.74 12.12 18.96
CA ALA A 543 9.43 12.67 18.67
C ALA A 543 9.11 12.62 17.17
N LEU A 544 10.07 12.99 16.33
CA LEU A 544 9.97 12.92 14.88
C LEU A 544 9.74 11.49 14.40
N ARG A 545 10.60 10.54 14.79
CA ARG A 545 10.48 9.12 14.37
C ARG A 545 9.15 8.50 14.78
N LYS A 546 8.65 8.81 15.99
CA LYS A 546 7.29 8.41 16.42
C LYS A 546 6.23 8.97 15.49
N LEU A 547 6.28 10.28 15.22
CA LEU A 547 5.27 10.97 14.42
C LEU A 547 5.30 10.53 12.96
N VAL A 548 6.49 10.27 12.42
CA VAL A 548 6.69 9.66 11.10
C VAL A 548 5.96 8.32 11.08
N SER A 549 6.32 7.35 11.92
CA SER A 549 5.64 6.04 11.97
C SER A 549 4.12 6.14 12.12
N GLU A 550 3.65 7.05 12.97
CA GLU A 550 2.23 7.31 13.16
C GLU A 550 1.56 7.86 11.89
N SER A 551 2.20 8.83 11.22
CA SER A 551 1.70 9.42 9.97
C SER A 551 1.64 8.41 8.82
N ALA A 552 2.59 7.47 8.73
CA ALA A 552 2.58 6.42 7.70
C ALA A 552 1.40 5.45 7.82
N LEU A 553 0.78 5.31 8.98
CA LEU A 553 -0.43 4.49 9.08
C LEU A 553 -1.63 5.11 8.34
N PHE A 554 -1.61 6.43 8.16
CA PHE A 554 -2.67 7.17 7.45
C PHE A 554 -2.37 7.35 5.96
N SER A 555 -1.15 7.07 5.51
CA SER A 555 -0.87 7.02 4.08
C SER A 555 -1.26 5.66 3.50
N ASN A 556 -1.60 5.65 2.22
CA ASN A 556 -1.92 4.41 1.53
C ASN A 556 -0.62 3.62 1.33
N GLU A 557 -0.58 2.37 1.81
CA GLU A 557 0.48 1.39 1.51
C GLU A 557 1.93 1.72 1.93
N ALA A 558 2.16 2.67 2.83
CA ALA A 558 3.52 2.97 3.30
C ALA A 558 4.06 1.94 4.30
N TYR A 559 5.40 1.91 4.39
CA TYR A 559 6.07 1.31 5.52
C TYR A 559 6.10 2.28 6.71
N VAL A 560 5.80 1.80 7.91
CA VAL A 560 5.74 2.58 9.16
C VAL A 560 7.04 2.54 9.94
N THR A 561 7.95 1.61 9.63
CA THR A 561 9.27 1.52 10.27
C THR A 561 10.40 1.76 9.27
N ASP A 562 11.45 2.44 9.75
CA ASP A 562 12.69 2.59 8.97
C ASP A 562 13.23 1.23 8.53
N ALA A 563 13.16 0.25 9.42
CA ALA A 563 13.74 -1.05 9.18
C ALA A 563 13.09 -1.75 7.97
N ALA A 564 11.76 -1.69 7.84
CA ALA A 564 11.07 -2.24 6.69
C ALA A 564 11.40 -1.48 5.39
N VAL A 565 11.51 -0.15 5.45
CA VAL A 565 11.96 0.68 4.31
C VAL A 565 13.36 0.26 3.84
N TYR A 566 14.33 0.19 4.77
CA TYR A 566 15.70 -0.17 4.43
C TYR A 566 15.81 -1.61 3.94
N HIS A 567 15.08 -2.56 4.53
CA HIS A 567 15.09 -3.95 4.08
C HIS A 567 14.48 -4.10 2.69
N ALA A 568 13.23 -3.65 2.51
CA ALA A 568 12.46 -3.92 1.31
C ALA A 568 12.83 -3.00 0.14
N VAL A 569 13.01 -1.70 0.41
CA VAL A 569 13.21 -0.68 -0.63
C VAL A 569 14.69 -0.48 -0.92
N VAL A 570 15.51 -0.22 0.11
CA VAL A 570 16.95 0.04 -0.11
C VAL A 570 17.69 -1.26 -0.41
N GLY A 571 17.46 -2.30 0.39
CA GLY A 571 18.12 -3.59 0.30
C GLY A 571 17.67 -4.40 -0.91
N LEU A 572 16.44 -4.91 -0.86
CA LEU A 572 15.94 -5.84 -1.88
C LEU A 572 15.64 -5.16 -3.23
N GLN A 573 14.90 -4.05 -3.26
CA GLN A 573 14.59 -3.36 -4.52
C GLN A 573 15.79 -2.58 -5.08
N GLY A 574 16.51 -1.87 -4.23
CA GLY A 574 17.70 -1.11 -4.61
C GLY A 574 18.93 -1.99 -4.90
N GLY A 575 18.91 -3.26 -4.47
CA GLY A 575 20.01 -4.20 -4.65
C GLY A 575 21.23 -3.89 -3.78
N ASN A 576 21.05 -3.15 -2.68
CA ASN A 576 22.13 -2.80 -1.77
C ASN A 576 22.30 -3.88 -0.70
N ALA A 577 23.54 -4.19 -0.32
CA ALA A 577 23.83 -5.20 0.70
C ALA A 577 23.75 -4.57 2.11
N ILE A 578 22.56 -4.13 2.50
CA ILE A 578 22.35 -3.40 3.76
C ILE A 578 22.30 -4.39 4.91
N GLU A 579 23.04 -4.08 5.98
CA GLU A 579 22.94 -4.78 7.25
C GLU A 579 22.07 -3.99 8.24
N GLN A 580 21.31 -4.75 9.03
CA GLN A 580 20.41 -4.25 10.07
C GLN A 580 20.61 -5.06 11.33
N SER A 581 20.34 -4.47 12.49
CA SER A 581 20.28 -5.24 13.74
C SER A 581 19.14 -6.26 13.68
N LYS A 582 19.22 -7.35 14.45
CA LYS A 582 18.11 -8.31 14.55
C LYS A 582 16.81 -7.67 15.03
N ALA A 583 16.88 -6.63 15.87
CA ALA A 583 15.71 -5.85 16.27
C ALA A 583 15.05 -5.14 15.08
N GLU A 584 15.82 -4.50 14.22
CA GLU A 584 15.32 -3.89 12.98
C GLU A 584 14.80 -4.96 12.01
N SER A 585 15.52 -6.06 11.81
CA SER A 585 15.03 -7.17 10.97
C SER A 585 13.71 -7.76 11.50
N MET A 586 13.48 -7.80 12.82
CA MET A 586 12.21 -8.24 13.38
C MET A 586 11.07 -7.24 13.12
N GLN A 587 11.35 -5.94 13.09
CA GLN A 587 10.39 -4.93 12.64
C GLN A 587 10.01 -5.17 11.18
N ALA A 588 10.99 -5.44 10.30
CA ALA A 588 10.75 -5.76 8.89
C ALA A 588 9.94 -7.05 8.70
N VAL A 589 10.22 -8.12 9.47
CA VAL A 589 9.40 -9.35 9.48
C VAL A 589 7.95 -9.02 9.85
N THR A 590 7.76 -8.29 10.95
CA THR A 590 6.44 -8.00 11.51
C THR A 590 5.61 -7.16 10.55
N GLU A 591 6.24 -6.16 9.93
CA GLU A 591 5.57 -5.28 9.02
C GLU A 591 5.18 -5.95 7.70
N ASN A 592 6.09 -6.74 7.10
CA ASN A 592 5.78 -7.52 5.90
C ASN A 592 4.74 -8.62 6.17
N MET A 593 4.67 -9.14 7.41
CA MET A 593 3.56 -10.02 7.82
C MET A 593 2.23 -9.25 7.78
N GLY A 594 2.18 -8.03 8.33
CA GLY A 594 0.99 -7.17 8.25
C GLY A 594 0.56 -6.88 6.82
N ASP A 595 1.49 -6.54 5.94
CA ASP A 595 1.19 -6.30 4.52
C ASP A 595 0.76 -7.57 3.77
N ALA A 596 1.33 -8.73 4.09
CA ALA A 596 0.85 -10.00 3.54
C ALA A 596 -0.61 -10.27 3.97
N LEU A 597 -0.95 -10.07 5.25
CA LEU A 597 -2.31 -10.24 5.76
C LEU A 597 -3.30 -9.29 5.08
N LYS A 598 -2.90 -8.03 4.86
CA LYS A 598 -3.68 -7.03 4.09
C LYS A 598 -4.03 -7.56 2.70
N GLU A 599 -3.03 -7.97 1.92
CA GLU A 599 -3.25 -8.43 0.55
C GLU A 599 -4.07 -9.72 0.48
N ILE A 600 -3.82 -10.67 1.40
CA ILE A 600 -4.60 -11.90 1.45
C ILE A 600 -6.06 -11.58 1.77
N SER A 601 -6.33 -10.71 2.73
CA SER A 601 -7.69 -10.31 3.11
C SER A 601 -8.44 -9.62 1.97
N ARG A 602 -7.76 -8.80 1.16
CA ARG A 602 -8.36 -8.09 0.02
C ARG A 602 -8.69 -9.00 -1.16
N HIS A 603 -7.95 -10.09 -1.33
CA HIS A 603 -7.99 -10.93 -2.53
C HIS A 603 -8.34 -12.39 -2.24
N ASN A 604 -8.99 -12.65 -1.09
CA ASN A 604 -9.25 -14.00 -0.60
C ASN A 604 -10.32 -14.79 -1.39
N ASP A 605 -10.92 -14.18 -2.42
CA ASP A 605 -11.91 -14.84 -3.29
C ASP A 605 -11.32 -16.06 -4.01
N THR A 606 -10.03 -15.98 -4.37
CA THR A 606 -9.28 -17.11 -4.93
C THR A 606 -7.91 -17.22 -4.28
N LEU A 607 -7.40 -18.44 -4.10
CA LEU A 607 -6.03 -18.62 -3.61
C LEU A 607 -5.01 -18.02 -4.59
N GLY A 608 -5.20 -18.23 -5.90
CA GLY A 608 -4.29 -17.70 -6.91
C GLY A 608 -4.10 -16.19 -6.84
N GLU A 609 -5.18 -15.42 -6.68
CA GLU A 609 -5.07 -13.96 -6.56
C GLU A 609 -4.47 -13.51 -5.22
N ALA A 610 -4.93 -14.08 -4.09
CA ALA A 610 -4.36 -13.82 -2.78
C ALA A 610 -2.85 -14.10 -2.74
N ALA A 611 -2.43 -15.24 -3.30
CA ALA A 611 -1.03 -15.64 -3.38
C ALA A 611 -0.23 -14.68 -4.27
N PHE A 612 -0.74 -14.36 -5.46
CA PHE A 612 -0.09 -13.46 -6.40
C PHE A 612 0.14 -12.06 -5.81
N LYS A 613 -0.86 -11.51 -5.12
CA LYS A 613 -0.84 -10.15 -4.54
C LYS A 613 0.04 -10.08 -3.29
N SER A 614 0.00 -11.09 -2.43
CA SER A 614 0.74 -11.12 -1.16
C SER A 614 2.19 -11.64 -1.27
N ALA A 615 2.55 -12.36 -2.34
CA ALA A 615 3.83 -13.04 -2.46
C ALA A 615 5.06 -12.17 -2.21
N LYS A 616 5.04 -10.91 -2.68
CA LYS A 616 6.16 -9.97 -2.47
C LYS A 616 6.43 -9.74 -0.98
N TYR A 617 5.39 -9.64 -0.16
CA TYR A 617 5.50 -9.43 1.27
C TYR A 617 5.84 -10.72 2.02
N ILE A 618 5.29 -11.86 1.59
CA ILE A 618 5.64 -13.18 2.12
C ILE A 618 7.15 -13.45 1.95
N TRP A 619 7.68 -13.19 0.76
CA TRP A 619 9.10 -13.30 0.48
C TRP A 619 9.94 -12.39 1.37
N ARG A 620 9.61 -11.10 1.45
CA ARG A 620 10.33 -10.12 2.27
C ARG A 620 10.32 -10.48 3.76
N MET A 621 9.18 -10.94 4.27
CA MET A 621 9.06 -11.45 5.64
C MET A 621 10.04 -12.62 5.88
N ALA A 622 10.03 -13.61 4.99
CA ALA A 622 10.90 -14.77 5.13
C ALA A 622 12.38 -14.44 4.92
N ASP A 623 12.71 -13.51 4.02
CA ASP A 623 14.07 -13.01 3.79
C ASP A 623 14.63 -12.34 5.05
N ALA A 624 13.90 -11.41 5.66
CA ALA A 624 14.31 -10.77 6.90
C ALA A 624 14.50 -11.79 8.04
N ALA A 625 13.65 -12.82 8.12
CA ALA A 625 13.82 -13.92 9.08
C ALA A 625 15.09 -14.75 8.81
N LYS A 626 15.39 -15.08 7.55
CA LYS A 626 16.62 -15.77 7.16
C LYS A 626 17.86 -14.94 7.52
N ASN A 627 17.83 -13.63 7.28
CA ASN A 627 18.93 -12.72 7.57
C ASN A 627 19.23 -12.66 9.07
N MET A 628 18.23 -12.82 9.94
CA MET A 628 18.44 -12.96 11.40
C MET A 628 19.06 -14.29 11.83
N GLY A 629 19.22 -15.26 10.91
CA GLY A 629 19.68 -16.62 11.19
C GLY A 629 18.56 -17.59 11.55
N PHE A 630 17.30 -17.29 11.21
CA PHE A 630 16.14 -18.11 11.56
C PHE A 630 15.64 -19.02 10.43
N SER A 631 16.53 -19.43 9.53
CA SER A 631 16.21 -20.34 8.41
C SER A 631 15.79 -21.75 8.86
N THR A 632 16.09 -22.14 10.10
CA THR A 632 15.71 -23.45 10.67
C THR A 632 14.29 -23.48 11.23
N ILE A 633 13.63 -22.32 11.37
CA ILE A 633 12.22 -22.26 11.80
C ILE A 633 11.36 -22.84 10.68
N SER A 634 10.52 -23.82 11.03
CA SER A 634 9.62 -24.49 10.08
C SER A 634 8.77 -23.49 9.32
N GLY A 635 8.74 -23.61 7.98
CA GLY A 635 8.00 -22.74 7.08
C GLY A 635 8.72 -21.47 6.63
N VAL A 636 9.85 -21.07 7.24
CA VAL A 636 10.59 -19.88 6.77
C VAL A 636 11.14 -20.09 5.36
N ASN A 637 11.83 -21.21 5.10
CA ASN A 637 12.34 -21.48 3.76
C ASN A 637 11.21 -21.74 2.77
N ASP A 638 10.15 -22.46 3.16
CA ASP A 638 8.98 -22.69 2.29
C ASP A 638 8.41 -21.35 1.78
N LEU A 639 8.13 -20.41 2.70
CA LEU A 639 7.59 -19.10 2.37
C LEU A 639 8.57 -18.24 1.57
N TYR A 640 9.86 -18.35 1.84
CA TYR A 640 10.89 -17.68 1.05
C TYR A 640 10.86 -18.14 -0.41
N GLU A 641 10.93 -19.45 -0.64
CA GLU A 641 11.02 -20.02 -1.99
C GLU A 641 9.74 -19.79 -2.80
N VAL A 642 8.56 -20.02 -2.22
CA VAL A 642 7.29 -19.78 -2.94
C VAL A 642 7.06 -18.29 -3.18
N GLY A 643 7.33 -17.45 -2.17
CA GLY A 643 7.17 -16.00 -2.29
C GLY A 643 8.11 -15.41 -3.34
N TYR A 644 9.38 -15.82 -3.34
CA TYR A 644 10.37 -15.38 -4.32
C TYR A 644 9.96 -15.80 -5.73
N SER A 645 9.59 -17.07 -5.90
CA SER A 645 9.19 -17.62 -7.21
C SER A 645 7.97 -16.89 -7.76
N ILE A 646 6.94 -16.66 -6.95
CA ILE A 646 5.76 -15.90 -7.41
C ILE A 646 6.13 -14.44 -7.73
N ALA A 647 6.83 -13.76 -6.83
CA ALA A 647 7.08 -12.33 -6.94
C ALA A 647 8.08 -11.95 -8.04
N ASN A 648 9.05 -12.82 -8.34
CA ASN A 648 10.17 -12.50 -9.24
C ASN A 648 10.25 -13.40 -10.47
N GLU A 649 9.72 -14.63 -10.42
CA GLU A 649 9.79 -15.56 -11.54
C GLU A 649 8.47 -15.63 -12.30
N ILE A 650 7.32 -15.70 -11.62
CA ILE A 650 6.01 -15.82 -12.27
C ILE A 650 5.52 -14.45 -12.76
N LYS A 651 5.59 -13.43 -11.91
CA LYS A 651 5.09 -12.09 -12.20
C LYS A 651 5.89 -11.44 -13.34
N GLY A 652 5.19 -11.02 -14.40
CA GLY A 652 5.75 -10.34 -15.56
C GLY A 652 6.13 -11.26 -16.73
N GLN A 653 5.86 -12.57 -16.66
CA GLN A 653 6.20 -13.49 -17.76
C GLN A 653 5.23 -13.42 -18.94
N GLY A 654 4.03 -12.85 -18.79
CA GLY A 654 3.08 -12.54 -19.87
C GLY A 654 2.48 -13.74 -20.63
N ASN A 655 3.07 -14.93 -20.52
CA ASN A 655 2.72 -16.13 -21.27
C ASN A 655 2.04 -17.21 -20.43
N VAL A 656 1.82 -16.95 -19.14
CA VAL A 656 1.18 -17.86 -18.19
C VAL A 656 0.06 -17.13 -17.46
N ASP A 657 -1.00 -17.86 -17.11
CA ASP A 657 -1.96 -17.35 -16.13
C ASP A 657 -1.26 -17.25 -14.78
N GLU A 658 -0.85 -16.04 -14.42
CA GLU A 658 -0.05 -15.77 -13.23
C GLU A 658 -0.81 -16.12 -11.94
N LYS A 659 -2.14 -15.98 -11.92
CA LYS A 659 -2.97 -16.33 -10.75
C LYS A 659 -2.99 -17.85 -10.60
N GLN A 660 -3.23 -18.59 -11.67
CA GLN A 660 -3.20 -20.06 -11.66
C GLN A 660 -1.82 -20.61 -11.31
N ALA A 661 -0.75 -20.02 -11.85
CA ALA A 661 0.62 -20.41 -11.54
C ALA A 661 0.97 -20.13 -10.07
N SER A 662 0.49 -19.01 -9.52
CA SER A 662 0.67 -18.66 -8.11
C SER A 662 -0.04 -19.65 -7.18
N GLU A 663 -1.26 -20.05 -7.53
CA GLU A 663 -2.00 -21.10 -6.81
C GLU A 663 -1.25 -22.43 -6.83
N ALA A 664 -0.81 -22.87 -8.01
CA ALA A 664 -0.05 -24.10 -8.16
C ALA A 664 1.22 -24.09 -7.31
N LYS A 665 1.90 -22.93 -7.19
CA LYS A 665 3.08 -22.77 -6.34
C LYS A 665 2.73 -22.91 -4.86
N MET A 666 1.64 -22.29 -4.39
CA MET A 666 1.19 -22.43 -2.99
C MET A 666 0.78 -23.87 -2.64
N ASN A 667 0.17 -24.58 -3.58
CA ASN A 667 -0.19 -26.00 -3.41
C ASN A 667 1.03 -26.89 -3.12
N THR A 668 2.24 -26.53 -3.60
CA THR A 668 3.47 -27.29 -3.32
C THR A 668 3.87 -27.33 -1.85
N ILE A 669 3.39 -26.37 -1.06
CA ILE A 669 3.61 -26.29 0.39
C ILE A 669 2.34 -26.62 1.19
N GLY A 670 1.36 -27.26 0.54
CA GLY A 670 0.12 -27.74 1.16
C GLY A 670 -0.93 -26.67 1.45
N ILE A 671 -0.82 -25.50 0.81
CA ILE A 671 -1.80 -24.41 0.97
C ILE A 671 -2.75 -24.43 -0.22
N THR A 672 -4.03 -24.66 0.04
CA THR A 672 -5.10 -24.81 -0.98
C THR A 672 -6.19 -23.74 -0.88
N THR A 673 -6.17 -22.92 0.18
CA THR A 673 -7.14 -21.84 0.39
C THR A 673 -6.43 -20.60 0.95
N GLY A 674 -6.98 -19.41 0.74
CA GLY A 674 -6.37 -18.21 1.31
C GLY A 674 -6.48 -18.15 2.84
N SER A 675 -7.47 -18.79 3.48
CA SER A 675 -7.50 -18.96 4.94
C SER A 675 -6.32 -19.80 5.47
N GLN A 676 -5.94 -20.87 4.75
CA GLN A 676 -4.72 -21.63 5.07
C GLN A 676 -3.46 -20.77 4.85
N LEU A 677 -3.46 -19.88 3.85
CA LEU A 677 -2.36 -18.94 3.63
C LEU A 677 -2.21 -17.96 4.80
N VAL A 678 -3.31 -17.36 5.27
CA VAL A 678 -3.33 -16.52 6.49
C VAL A 678 -2.74 -17.29 7.68
N ALA A 679 -3.23 -18.52 7.91
CA ALA A 679 -2.78 -19.34 9.03
C ALA A 679 -1.28 -19.65 8.94
N LYS A 680 -0.75 -19.96 7.75
CA LYS A 680 0.69 -20.21 7.54
C LYS A 680 1.53 -18.96 7.81
N VAL A 681 1.13 -17.81 7.26
CA VAL A 681 1.83 -16.53 7.46
C VAL A 681 1.88 -16.17 8.95
N LEU A 682 0.74 -16.25 9.65
CA LEU A 682 0.69 -16.01 11.10
C LEU A 682 1.54 -17.02 11.89
N THR A 683 1.46 -18.30 11.57
CA THR A 683 2.23 -19.35 12.26
C THR A 683 3.73 -19.10 12.14
N VAL A 684 4.23 -18.84 10.92
CA VAL A 684 5.66 -18.60 10.69
C VAL A 684 6.09 -17.29 11.35
N GLY A 685 5.37 -16.18 11.14
CA GLY A 685 5.71 -14.90 11.76
C GLY A 685 5.71 -14.95 13.30
N THR A 686 4.76 -15.67 13.89
CA THR A 686 4.68 -15.92 15.34
C THR A 686 5.89 -16.72 15.83
N ALA A 687 6.28 -17.79 15.13
CA ALA A 687 7.43 -18.60 15.50
C ALA A 687 8.74 -17.80 15.44
N VAL A 688 8.93 -16.99 14.40
CA VAL A 688 10.09 -16.08 14.28
C VAL A 688 10.13 -15.10 15.45
N ARG A 689 9.00 -14.43 15.75
CA ARG A 689 8.94 -13.47 16.87
C ARG A 689 9.22 -14.16 18.20
N ARG A 690 8.66 -15.34 18.45
CA ARG A 690 8.91 -16.12 19.66
C ARG A 690 10.40 -16.46 19.80
N GLN A 691 11.06 -16.90 18.74
CA GLN A 691 12.51 -17.16 18.75
C GLN A 691 13.29 -15.87 19.04
N TYR A 692 12.92 -14.75 18.43
CA TYR A 692 13.53 -13.44 18.68
C TYR A 692 13.41 -13.00 20.14
N THR A 693 12.25 -13.20 20.77
CA THR A 693 12.05 -12.82 22.19
C THR A 693 12.88 -13.63 23.18
N GLN A 694 13.43 -14.79 22.77
CA GLN A 694 14.33 -15.61 23.57
C GLN A 694 15.79 -15.15 23.48
N LEU A 695 16.12 -14.27 22.54
CA LEU A 695 17.47 -13.72 22.41
C LEU A 695 17.79 -12.78 23.58
N THR A 696 19.06 -12.73 23.99
CA THR A 696 19.54 -11.69 24.92
C THR A 696 19.47 -10.31 24.25
N LYS A 697 19.48 -9.24 25.04
CA LYS A 697 19.51 -7.87 24.49
C LYS A 697 20.70 -7.66 23.56
N GLU A 698 21.88 -8.20 23.90
CA GLU A 698 23.08 -8.13 23.05
C GLU A 698 22.88 -8.83 21.71
N GLN A 699 22.26 -10.01 21.72
CA GLN A 699 21.91 -10.75 20.50
C GLN A 699 20.87 -9.99 19.66
N GLN A 700 19.89 -9.34 20.28
CA GLN A 700 18.90 -8.53 19.55
C GLN A 700 19.54 -7.29 18.89
N THR A 701 20.60 -6.74 19.48
CA THR A 701 21.36 -5.61 18.91
C THR A 701 22.44 -6.03 17.91
N SER A 702 22.80 -7.32 17.86
CA SER A 702 23.76 -7.84 16.87
C SER A 702 23.26 -7.67 15.44
N LEU A 703 24.20 -7.48 14.51
CA LEU A 703 23.90 -7.38 13.08
C LEU A 703 23.37 -8.71 12.54
N SER A 704 22.35 -8.62 11.71
CA SER A 704 21.85 -9.67 10.83
C SER A 704 22.78 -9.83 9.63
N GLN A 705 22.63 -10.92 8.89
CA GLN A 705 23.27 -11.06 7.57
C GLN A 705 22.78 -9.96 6.62
N PRO A 706 23.63 -9.46 5.71
CA PRO A 706 23.24 -8.44 4.74
C PRO A 706 22.11 -8.93 3.84
N THR A 707 21.24 -8.02 3.41
CA THR A 707 20.25 -8.34 2.36
C THR A 707 20.95 -8.86 1.11
N PRO A 708 20.41 -9.89 0.44
CA PRO A 708 20.99 -10.37 -0.80
C PRO A 708 21.08 -9.22 -1.81
N SER A 709 22.29 -8.88 -2.27
CA SER A 709 22.43 -7.87 -3.32
C SER A 709 21.87 -8.44 -4.62
N GLY A 710 20.72 -7.90 -5.05
CA GLY A 710 20.01 -8.33 -6.25
C GLY A 710 20.80 -8.21 -7.56
N LYS A 711 22.01 -7.65 -7.54
CA LYS A 711 22.97 -7.73 -8.66
C LYS A 711 23.68 -9.09 -8.69
N LYS A 712 22.93 -10.20 -8.68
CA LYS A 712 23.40 -11.35 -9.44
C LYS A 712 23.31 -10.92 -10.91
N THR A 713 24.47 -10.70 -11.51
CA THR A 713 24.70 -10.71 -12.95
C THR A 713 23.59 -11.52 -13.64
N LYS A 714 22.76 -10.85 -14.46
CA LYS A 714 21.96 -11.55 -15.47
C LYS A 714 22.93 -12.52 -16.14
N ASN A 715 22.71 -13.82 -15.94
CA ASN A 715 23.54 -14.85 -16.53
C ASN A 715 23.62 -14.57 -18.03
N THR A 716 24.81 -14.24 -18.49
CA THR A 716 25.28 -14.56 -19.83
C THR A 716 25.32 -16.09 -19.91
N ASN A 717 24.24 -16.68 -20.41
CA ASN A 717 24.23 -17.98 -21.06
C ASN A 717 23.26 -17.90 -22.23
#